data_AF-A0A1M7CSK0-F1
#
_entry.id   AF-A0A1M7CSK0-F1
#
_cell.length_a   1.000
_cell.length_b   1.000
_cell.length_c   1.000
_cell.angle_alpha   90.00
_cell.angle_beta   90.00
_cell.angle_gamma   90.00
#
_symmetry.space_group_name_H-M   'P 1'
#
loop_
_entity.id
_entity.type
_entity.pdbx_description
1 polymer ?
#
loop_
_entity_poly.entity_id
_entity_poly.type
_entity_poly.pdbx_seq_one_letter_code
_entity_poly.pdbx_strand_id
1 'polypeptide(L)'
;MNKVWILLFALVAMVNAADSLSFVIHADQNGGTGLKYEYKNCTATKCILFWQDSIKREGYIFQGWTLQKDALDTFYVAGSRIELPSVADGDTITFYAKWFEVKKPKKVNGCYQIANANELYGLAYTVNGQDSFEEESNICAELIADIVVNKNVLDSKDSLAADAKRLLQWLPIGNSYHHFSGRINGKGHTISGLYFDNSQQGVIALVGYAKDSVIIDSLGIVDSYFVGENSIAGFVGGTSTHTKVAINNSYVHMTIKGNMAGGLVGMVRDSSSVSVSRSHYSGLLTHYNKVYELGGLIECVGPKSVIQIKDSYNEGYVYTSYHESLSDSVIVGGLIGSVGELSGIFTPNEKYIDTLIIENSCNKAPLESSGEVGGLVGRIFSKYSVIKNSYNTGELNGLTSVGGLVEYMSGTMVMSNSYNSGALRGGKKVAGLIARIEDSDLNISTSYNTGNVVAFDRGGYVSPDASGLIGILSESKVKVANSYNQGSVQEEYGERTLKGAGLIKTQNVGASFKNSYTVGSALAYDALLTCQNCEFPDMFENVFYETLTADDSVVAHAPEDFTNGTIAYLLNSFRGDGVNGQVWGQKVGTDPYPVLNGAGVEGYNPGKTAIRAMKGPAKKAKFGIYDVKGRFIPNMNPRHRFQKFLLLPPQR
;
A
#
# COMPACT_ATOMS: atom_id res chain seq x y z
N MET A 1 68.73 10.19 28.99
CA MET A 1 68.00 10.87 27.90
C MET A 1 68.36 10.36 26.48
N ASN A 2 69.05 9.22 26.33
CA ASN A 2 69.58 8.72 25.05
C ASN A 2 68.79 7.57 24.37
N LYS A 3 67.49 7.41 24.65
CA LYS A 3 66.66 6.39 23.97
C LYS A 3 65.39 6.91 23.28
N VAL A 4 64.98 8.15 23.53
CA VAL A 4 63.75 8.73 22.97
C VAL A 4 63.99 9.42 21.62
N TRP A 5 65.18 9.98 21.39
CA TRP A 5 65.50 10.68 20.13
C TRP A 5 65.80 9.76 18.95
N ILE A 6 66.30 8.54 19.19
CA ILE A 6 66.56 7.55 18.13
C ILE A 6 65.24 6.92 17.64
N LEU A 7 64.24 6.76 18.51
CA LEU A 7 62.90 6.32 18.12
C LEU A 7 62.13 7.39 17.35
N LEU A 8 62.31 8.69 17.66
CA LEU A 8 61.68 9.78 16.90
C LEU A 8 62.28 9.94 15.49
N PHE A 9 63.61 9.79 15.32
CA PHE A 9 64.23 9.82 13.99
C PHE A 9 63.95 8.55 13.18
N ALA A 10 63.79 7.38 13.81
CA ALA A 10 63.32 6.18 13.13
C ALA A 10 61.84 6.27 12.73
N LEU A 11 60.98 6.87 13.55
CA LEU A 11 59.58 7.13 13.18
C LEU A 11 59.46 8.18 12.07
N VAL A 12 60.25 9.27 12.11
CA VAL A 12 60.25 10.32 11.08
C VAL A 12 60.94 9.85 9.78
N ALA A 13 61.95 8.97 9.85
CA ALA A 13 62.53 8.34 8.67
C ALA A 13 61.62 7.24 8.08
N MET A 14 60.85 6.52 8.89
CA MET A 14 59.83 5.57 8.39
C MET A 14 58.61 6.29 7.82
N VAL A 15 58.25 7.48 8.33
CA VAL A 15 57.20 8.33 7.74
C VAL A 15 57.69 9.02 6.47
N ASN A 16 58.98 9.36 6.34
CA ASN A 16 59.55 9.95 5.11
C ASN A 16 60.00 8.93 4.05
N ALA A 17 60.09 7.64 4.36
CA ALA A 17 60.40 6.60 3.37
C ALA A 17 59.15 6.15 2.57
N ALA A 18 57.95 6.33 3.13
CA ALA A 18 56.69 5.93 2.49
C ALA A 18 56.29 6.79 1.26
N ASP A 19 56.92 7.95 1.08
CA ASP A 19 56.73 8.85 -0.08
C ASP A 19 57.91 8.83 -1.09
N SER A 20 58.84 7.86 -0.98
CA SER A 20 60.02 7.77 -1.87
C SER A 20 59.84 6.89 -3.11
N LEU A 21 58.73 6.16 -3.20
CA LEU A 21 58.38 5.30 -4.33
C LEU A 21 57.55 6.08 -5.36
N SER A 22 58.07 6.19 -6.58
CA SER A 22 57.42 6.84 -7.72
C SER A 22 57.14 5.81 -8.83
N PHE A 23 55.88 5.53 -9.11
CA PHE A 23 55.45 4.58 -10.16
C PHE A 23 54.49 5.22 -11.16
N VAL A 24 54.17 4.50 -12.24
CA VAL A 24 53.25 4.92 -13.30
C VAL A 24 52.00 4.05 -13.26
N ILE A 25 50.82 4.66 -13.37
CA ILE A 25 49.55 3.95 -13.59
C ILE A 25 49.14 4.10 -15.05
N HIS A 26 48.94 2.98 -15.74
CA HIS A 26 48.41 2.90 -17.09
C HIS A 26 46.97 2.36 -17.07
N ALA A 27 46.03 3.11 -17.62
CA ALA A 27 44.63 2.70 -17.76
C ALA A 27 44.37 2.17 -19.17
N ASP A 28 44.38 0.85 -19.34
CA ASP A 28 44.02 0.16 -20.57
C ASP A 28 42.49 0.00 -20.65
N GLN A 29 41.87 0.63 -21.66
CA GLN A 29 40.42 0.60 -21.87
C GLN A 29 39.89 -0.80 -22.26
N ASN A 30 40.77 -1.79 -22.44
CA ASN A 30 40.47 -3.19 -22.75
C ASN A 30 39.44 -3.34 -23.87
N GLY A 31 39.72 -2.71 -25.01
CA GLY A 31 38.84 -2.67 -26.18
C GLY A 31 37.76 -1.58 -26.17
N GLY A 32 37.71 -0.76 -25.11
CA GLY A 32 36.91 0.46 -25.08
C GLY A 32 37.54 1.63 -25.84
N THR A 33 36.78 2.72 -25.92
CA THR A 33 37.15 4.00 -26.53
C THR A 33 36.93 5.14 -25.54
N GLY A 34 37.64 6.26 -25.71
CA GLY A 34 37.58 7.43 -24.82
C GLY A 34 38.97 8.00 -24.54
N LEU A 35 39.08 8.88 -23.55
CA LEU A 35 40.37 9.45 -23.15
C LEU A 35 41.28 8.36 -22.55
N LYS A 36 42.52 8.29 -23.06
CA LYS A 36 43.56 7.41 -22.49
C LYS A 36 44.23 8.13 -21.33
N TYR A 37 44.38 7.44 -20.21
CA TYR A 37 44.99 8.02 -19.02
C TYR A 37 46.28 7.31 -18.65
N GLU A 38 47.33 8.10 -18.45
CA GLU A 38 48.62 7.66 -17.93
C GLU A 38 49.03 8.65 -16.84
N TYR A 39 49.15 8.16 -15.61
CA TYR A 39 49.51 8.98 -14.46
C TYR A 39 50.97 8.73 -14.10
N LYS A 40 51.77 9.79 -14.18
CA LYS A 40 53.21 9.76 -13.88
C LYS A 40 53.46 10.26 -12.46
N ASN A 41 54.50 9.72 -11.82
CA ASN A 41 54.96 10.11 -10.49
C ASN A 41 53.92 9.87 -9.38
N CYS A 42 53.28 8.70 -9.40
CA CYS A 42 52.35 8.27 -8.37
C CYS A 42 53.10 7.77 -7.13
N THR A 43 52.57 8.06 -5.95
CA THR A 43 53.14 7.64 -4.66
C THR A 43 52.09 6.86 -3.86
N ALA A 44 52.48 6.27 -2.72
CA ALA A 44 51.54 5.55 -1.85
C ALA A 44 50.34 6.40 -1.38
N THR A 45 50.45 7.74 -1.44
CA THR A 45 49.43 8.70 -1.03
C THR A 45 48.79 9.45 -2.21
N LYS A 46 49.41 9.45 -3.40
CA LYS A 46 49.02 10.22 -4.60
C LYS A 46 48.75 9.28 -5.78
N CYS A 47 47.59 9.40 -6.43
CA CYS A 47 47.04 8.52 -7.49
C CYS A 47 46.27 7.25 -7.05
N ILE A 48 45.98 7.08 -5.76
CA ILE A 48 45.27 5.89 -5.24
C ILE A 48 43.74 5.91 -5.42
N LEU A 49 43.19 6.91 -6.11
CA LEU A 49 41.75 7.03 -6.39
C LEU A 49 41.50 6.73 -7.86
N PHE A 50 40.65 5.76 -8.15
CA PHE A 50 40.19 5.54 -9.52
C PHE A 50 39.28 6.66 -10.00
N TRP A 51 39.45 7.02 -11.26
CA TRP A 51 38.69 8.07 -11.94
C TRP A 51 37.33 7.50 -12.38
N GLN A 52 36.28 8.31 -12.32
CA GLN A 52 35.04 8.04 -13.07
C GLN A 52 35.31 8.36 -14.53
N ASP A 53 35.99 7.46 -15.23
CA ASP A 53 36.28 7.66 -16.64
C ASP A 53 35.02 7.41 -17.46
N SER A 54 34.70 8.36 -18.35
CA SER A 54 33.60 8.28 -19.32
C SER A 54 33.98 7.42 -20.53
N ILE A 55 34.59 6.27 -20.29
CA ILE A 55 34.95 5.31 -21.34
C ILE A 55 33.72 4.54 -21.82
N LYS A 56 33.72 4.22 -23.11
CA LYS A 56 32.58 3.55 -23.77
C LYS A 56 33.07 2.38 -24.60
N ARG A 57 32.31 1.29 -24.59
CA ARG A 57 32.50 0.15 -25.47
C ARG A 57 31.13 -0.31 -25.93
N GLU A 58 30.90 -0.24 -27.24
CA GLU A 58 29.62 -0.55 -27.86
C GLU A 58 29.19 -1.99 -27.55
N GLY A 59 27.97 -2.18 -27.03
CA GLY A 59 27.46 -3.48 -26.59
C GLY A 59 27.99 -3.94 -25.23
N TYR A 60 28.58 -3.04 -24.43
CA TYR A 60 29.09 -3.38 -23.10
C TYR A 60 28.77 -2.29 -22.06
N ILE A 61 28.67 -2.71 -20.80
CA ILE A 61 28.51 -1.83 -19.64
C ILE A 61 29.82 -1.82 -18.84
N PHE A 62 30.35 -0.65 -18.53
CA PHE A 62 31.56 -0.51 -17.72
C PHE A 62 31.26 -0.82 -16.25
N GLN A 63 32.07 -1.67 -15.61
CA GLN A 63 31.92 -2.05 -14.20
C GLN A 63 33.01 -1.50 -13.29
N GLY A 64 34.22 -1.26 -13.82
CA GLY A 64 35.36 -0.80 -13.03
C GLY A 64 36.70 -1.22 -13.63
N TRP A 65 37.73 -1.27 -12.81
CA TRP A 65 39.12 -1.50 -13.24
C TRP A 65 39.69 -2.76 -12.60
N THR A 66 40.50 -3.54 -13.29
CA THR A 66 41.12 -4.76 -12.75
C THR A 66 42.60 -4.85 -13.10
N LEU A 67 43.41 -5.47 -12.22
CA LEU A 67 44.84 -5.68 -12.44
C LEU A 67 45.13 -6.84 -13.41
N GLN A 68 44.17 -7.75 -13.56
CA GLN A 68 44.29 -8.89 -14.45
C GLN A 68 43.44 -8.65 -15.68
N LYS A 69 44.08 -8.66 -16.84
CA LYS A 69 43.36 -8.60 -18.11
C LYS A 69 42.34 -9.73 -18.15
N ASP A 70 41.08 -9.38 -18.37
CA ASP A 70 39.95 -10.30 -18.48
C ASP A 70 39.56 -11.06 -17.19
N ALA A 71 39.90 -10.53 -16.00
CA ALA A 71 39.42 -11.10 -14.73
C ALA A 71 37.89 -11.15 -14.65
N LEU A 72 37.33 -12.26 -14.16
CA LEU A 72 35.88 -12.45 -14.12
C LEU A 72 35.21 -11.72 -12.94
N ASP A 73 35.79 -11.79 -11.74
CA ASP A 73 35.06 -11.42 -10.50
C ASP A 73 35.76 -10.35 -9.63
N THR A 74 37.03 -10.03 -9.88
CA THR A 74 37.80 -9.08 -9.04
C THR A 74 38.08 -7.79 -9.79
N PHE A 75 37.45 -6.70 -9.34
CA PHE A 75 37.68 -5.36 -9.86
C PHE A 75 37.56 -4.29 -8.76
N TYR A 76 38.21 -3.16 -9.01
CA TYR A 76 38.16 -1.94 -8.23
C TYR A 76 37.10 -1.02 -8.83
N VAL A 77 36.20 -0.51 -7.99
CA VAL A 77 35.18 0.44 -8.43
C VAL A 77 35.81 1.82 -8.61
N ALA A 78 35.30 2.60 -9.57
CA ALA A 78 35.64 4.02 -9.70
C ALA A 78 35.50 4.77 -8.37
N GLY A 79 36.49 5.61 -8.04
CA GLY A 79 36.55 6.39 -6.81
C GLY A 79 36.98 5.61 -5.55
N SER A 80 37.22 4.30 -5.63
CA SER A 80 37.74 3.52 -4.49
C SER A 80 39.24 3.72 -4.29
N ARG A 81 39.69 3.62 -3.03
CA ARG A 81 41.12 3.53 -2.69
C ARG A 81 41.63 2.15 -3.05
N ILE A 82 42.79 2.11 -3.70
CA ILE A 82 43.40 0.88 -4.18
C ILE A 82 44.46 0.42 -3.18
N GLU A 83 44.39 -0.85 -2.78
CA GLU A 83 45.55 -1.54 -2.23
C GLU A 83 46.38 -2.06 -3.40
N LEU A 84 47.53 -1.42 -3.61
CA LEU A 84 48.44 -1.83 -4.66
C LEU A 84 49.21 -3.09 -4.24
N PRO A 85 49.53 -3.99 -5.18
CA PRO A 85 50.51 -5.05 -4.93
C PRO A 85 51.85 -4.44 -4.51
N SER A 86 52.81 -5.24 -4.04
CA SER A 86 54.16 -4.73 -3.75
C SER A 86 54.75 -4.07 -5.01
N VAL A 87 54.93 -2.74 -4.98
CA VAL A 87 55.41 -1.92 -6.09
C VAL A 87 56.86 -1.50 -5.83
N ALA A 88 57.72 -1.59 -6.83
CA ALA A 88 59.08 -1.03 -6.81
C ALA A 88 59.13 0.36 -7.47
N ASP A 89 60.21 1.11 -7.22
CA ASP A 89 60.39 2.45 -7.77
C ASP A 89 60.58 2.38 -9.29
N GLY A 90 59.81 3.19 -10.03
CA GLY A 90 59.76 3.18 -11.49
C GLY A 90 58.82 2.15 -12.13
N ASP A 91 58.13 1.32 -11.35
CA ASP A 91 57.20 0.32 -11.90
C ASP A 91 56.06 0.97 -12.68
N THR A 92 55.52 0.23 -13.65
CA THR A 92 54.27 0.58 -14.34
C THR A 92 53.21 -0.45 -14.00
N ILE A 93 52.11 0.00 -13.41
CA ILE A 93 50.95 -0.83 -13.08
C ILE A 93 49.89 -0.58 -14.14
N THR A 94 49.47 -1.63 -14.84
CA THR A 94 48.37 -1.56 -15.79
C THR A 94 47.06 -2.02 -15.14
N PHE A 95 46.04 -1.19 -15.27
CA PHE A 95 44.66 -1.57 -15.00
C PHE A 95 43.89 -1.69 -16.29
N TYR A 96 43.08 -2.73 -16.37
CA TYR A 96 42.21 -3.03 -17.50
C TYR A 96 40.77 -2.71 -17.16
N ALA A 97 40.06 -2.05 -18.07
CA ALA A 97 38.63 -1.83 -17.91
C ALA A 97 37.87 -3.17 -17.89
N LYS A 98 37.00 -3.33 -16.90
CA LYS A 98 36.08 -4.45 -16.75
C LYS A 98 34.75 -4.10 -17.41
N TRP A 99 34.32 -4.98 -18.30
CA TRP A 99 33.13 -4.82 -19.11
C TRP A 99 32.15 -5.98 -18.86
N PHE A 100 30.88 -5.64 -18.73
CA PHE A 100 29.77 -6.59 -18.83
C PHE A 100 29.26 -6.60 -20.27
N GLU A 101 29.35 -7.74 -20.95
CA GLU A 101 28.90 -7.89 -22.34
C GLU A 101 27.37 -7.94 -22.40
N VAL A 102 26.77 -7.16 -23.29
CA VAL A 102 25.33 -7.18 -23.56
C VAL A 102 25.08 -8.04 -24.81
N LYS A 103 24.21 -9.05 -24.70
CA LYS A 103 23.98 -10.03 -25.78
C LYS A 103 22.54 -9.97 -26.27
N LYS A 104 22.33 -9.77 -27.57
CA LYS A 104 20.97 -9.86 -28.14
C LYS A 104 20.46 -11.31 -27.98
N PRO A 105 19.32 -11.53 -27.30
CA PRO A 105 18.77 -12.87 -27.13
C PRO A 105 18.35 -13.46 -28.47
N LYS A 106 18.37 -14.80 -28.55
CA LYS A 106 17.90 -15.52 -29.74
C LYS A 106 16.38 -15.55 -29.78
N LYS A 107 15.79 -15.32 -30.96
CA LYS A 107 14.37 -15.60 -31.21
C LYS A 107 14.13 -17.06 -31.54
N VAL A 108 13.17 -17.67 -30.88
CA VAL A 108 12.59 -18.98 -31.23
C VAL A 108 11.09 -18.79 -31.38
N ASN A 109 10.54 -19.16 -32.54
CA ASN A 109 9.12 -18.97 -32.87
C ASN A 109 8.60 -17.54 -32.64
N GLY A 110 9.42 -16.53 -33.00
CA GLY A 110 9.06 -15.12 -32.83
C GLY A 110 9.25 -14.56 -31.41
N CYS A 111 9.73 -15.36 -30.46
CA CYS A 111 9.93 -14.95 -29.07
C CYS A 111 11.40 -15.01 -28.65
N TYR A 112 11.91 -13.93 -28.07
CA TYR A 112 13.24 -13.89 -27.46
C TYR A 112 13.32 -14.86 -26.28
N GLN A 113 14.35 -15.71 -26.28
CA GLN A 113 14.63 -16.64 -25.18
C GLN A 113 15.71 -16.03 -24.29
N ILE A 114 15.41 -15.86 -23.00
CA ILE A 114 16.29 -15.23 -22.02
C ILE A 114 16.79 -16.29 -21.04
N ALA A 115 18.10 -16.60 -21.08
CA ALA A 115 18.74 -17.61 -20.26
C ALA A 115 19.69 -17.04 -19.20
N ASN A 116 20.11 -15.77 -19.34
CA ASN A 116 21.05 -15.14 -18.41
C ASN A 116 20.91 -13.61 -18.42
N ALA A 117 21.67 -12.95 -17.53
CA ALA A 117 21.66 -11.51 -17.38
C ALA A 117 22.11 -10.78 -18.67
N ASN A 118 23.13 -11.27 -19.38
CA ASN A 118 23.62 -10.62 -20.60
C ASN A 118 22.51 -10.50 -21.66
N GLU A 119 21.68 -11.54 -21.79
CA GLU A 119 20.51 -11.59 -22.68
C GLU A 119 19.35 -10.72 -22.20
N LEU A 120 19.12 -10.63 -20.89
CA LEU A 120 18.13 -9.75 -20.29
C LEU A 120 18.46 -8.27 -20.60
N TYR A 121 19.72 -7.87 -20.44
CA TYR A 121 20.17 -6.52 -20.82
C TYR A 121 20.12 -6.31 -22.34
N GLY A 122 20.35 -7.35 -23.14
CA GLY A 122 20.22 -7.25 -24.60
C GLY A 122 18.78 -7.03 -25.05
N LEU A 123 17.80 -7.57 -24.31
CA LEU A 123 16.38 -7.24 -24.51
C LEU A 123 16.12 -5.77 -24.22
N ALA A 124 16.65 -5.23 -23.11
CA ALA A 124 16.53 -3.81 -22.78
C ALA A 124 17.17 -2.92 -23.85
N TYR A 125 18.37 -3.24 -24.34
CA TYR A 125 19.03 -2.50 -25.43
C TYR A 125 18.22 -2.55 -26.73
N THR A 126 17.63 -3.69 -27.05
CA THR A 126 16.75 -3.87 -28.23
C THR A 126 15.51 -2.97 -28.14
N VAL A 127 14.86 -2.88 -26.98
CA VAL A 127 13.68 -2.02 -26.82
C VAL A 127 14.07 -0.55 -26.80
N ASN A 128 15.19 -0.22 -26.15
CA ASN A 128 15.65 1.15 -25.99
C ASN A 128 16.36 1.73 -27.24
N GLY A 129 16.58 0.93 -28.29
CA GLY A 129 17.34 1.35 -29.48
C GLY A 129 18.76 1.78 -29.13
N GLN A 130 19.39 1.10 -28.17
CA GLN A 130 20.69 1.50 -27.61
C GLN A 130 21.86 0.85 -28.35
N ASP A 131 22.92 1.62 -28.57
CA ASP A 131 24.10 1.22 -29.37
C ASP A 131 23.67 0.78 -30.79
N SER A 132 24.23 -0.32 -31.32
CA SER A 132 23.86 -0.89 -32.62
C SER A 132 22.68 -1.87 -32.57
N PHE A 133 21.95 -1.95 -31.44
CA PHE A 133 20.80 -2.84 -31.35
C PHE A 133 19.62 -2.22 -32.10
N GLU A 134 19.18 -2.90 -33.16
CA GLU A 134 17.97 -2.52 -33.89
C GLU A 134 16.75 -2.47 -32.95
N GLU A 135 16.07 -1.32 -32.95
CA GLU A 135 14.91 -1.05 -32.10
C GLU A 135 13.72 -1.97 -32.44
N GLU A 136 13.14 -2.59 -31.41
CA GLU A 136 11.88 -3.33 -31.54
C GLU A 136 11.01 -3.10 -30.29
N SER A 137 9.85 -2.48 -30.48
CA SER A 137 8.97 -2.06 -29.37
C SER A 137 7.87 -3.08 -29.02
N ASN A 138 7.48 -3.96 -29.95
CA ASN A 138 6.48 -5.01 -29.71
C ASN A 138 7.16 -6.37 -29.58
N ILE A 139 7.45 -6.74 -28.34
CA ILE A 139 8.35 -7.83 -28.00
C ILE A 139 7.56 -9.02 -27.47
N CYS A 140 7.95 -10.21 -27.91
CA CYS A 140 7.72 -11.41 -27.14
C CYS A 140 9.03 -11.86 -26.47
N ALA A 141 9.03 -12.03 -25.15
CA ALA A 141 10.15 -12.59 -24.39
C ALA A 141 9.69 -13.74 -23.47
N GLU A 142 10.53 -14.75 -23.36
CA GLU A 142 10.32 -15.91 -22.50
C GLU A 142 11.61 -16.24 -21.73
N LEU A 143 11.50 -16.42 -20.43
CA LEU A 143 12.61 -16.97 -19.65
C LEU A 143 12.72 -18.47 -19.90
N ILE A 144 13.96 -18.95 -20.00
CA ILE A 144 14.30 -20.38 -20.11
C ILE A 144 15.21 -20.86 -18.98
N ALA A 145 15.52 -19.97 -18.04
CA ALA A 145 16.26 -20.22 -16.81
C ALA A 145 15.96 -19.10 -15.80
N ASP A 146 16.30 -19.34 -14.54
CA ASP A 146 16.37 -18.28 -13.54
C ASP A 146 17.55 -17.34 -13.87
N ILE A 147 17.30 -16.03 -13.78
CA ILE A 147 18.25 -15.00 -14.17
C ILE A 147 18.82 -14.34 -12.92
N VAL A 148 20.14 -14.38 -12.75
CA VAL A 148 20.84 -13.72 -11.64
C VAL A 148 21.66 -12.57 -12.19
N VAL A 149 21.28 -11.33 -11.90
CA VAL A 149 22.01 -10.11 -12.30
C VAL A 149 23.09 -9.77 -11.29
N ASN A 150 22.70 -9.65 -10.02
CA ASN A 150 23.59 -9.51 -8.87
C ASN A 150 23.24 -10.59 -7.83
N LYS A 151 24.17 -10.88 -6.90
CA LYS A 151 23.96 -11.87 -5.84
C LYS A 151 23.91 -11.20 -4.48
N ASN A 152 23.00 -11.66 -3.61
CA ASN A 152 22.90 -11.22 -2.22
C ASN A 152 22.69 -9.71 -2.11
N VAL A 153 21.75 -9.17 -2.89
CA VAL A 153 21.48 -7.73 -2.88
C VAL A 153 20.85 -7.32 -1.55
N LEU A 154 19.93 -8.13 -1.03
CA LEU A 154 19.23 -7.90 0.23
C LEU A 154 19.75 -8.79 1.35
N ASP A 155 19.67 -8.29 2.59
CA ASP A 155 19.83 -9.09 3.80
C ASP A 155 18.49 -9.72 4.24
N SER A 156 18.49 -10.41 5.37
CA SER A 156 17.29 -11.04 5.94
C SER A 156 16.24 -10.05 6.45
N LYS A 157 16.47 -8.73 6.36
CA LYS A 157 15.57 -7.65 6.76
C LYS A 157 15.17 -6.77 5.56
N ASP A 158 15.36 -7.27 4.34
CA ASP A 158 15.08 -6.55 3.09
C ASP A 158 15.85 -5.21 3.01
N SER A 159 17.02 -5.11 3.64
CA SER A 159 17.93 -3.98 3.52
C SER A 159 19.06 -4.28 2.54
N LEU A 160 19.60 -3.25 1.89
CA LEU A 160 20.72 -3.40 0.95
C LEU A 160 21.95 -3.95 1.69
N ALA A 161 22.33 -5.19 1.39
CA ALA A 161 23.45 -5.90 2.02
C ALA A 161 24.75 -5.79 1.20
N ALA A 162 24.61 -5.79 -0.13
CA ALA A 162 25.75 -5.74 -1.02
C ALA A 162 26.38 -4.34 -1.07
N ASP A 163 27.67 -4.30 -1.40
CA ASP A 163 28.34 -3.04 -1.72
C ASP A 163 27.75 -2.46 -3.01
N ALA A 164 26.87 -1.47 -2.85
CA ALA A 164 26.19 -0.71 -3.90
C ALA A 164 27.08 -0.37 -5.10
N LYS A 165 28.35 -0.03 -4.84
CA LYS A 165 29.33 0.38 -5.84
C LYS A 165 29.75 -0.75 -6.78
N ARG A 166 29.60 -2.00 -6.35
CA ARG A 166 29.97 -3.21 -7.10
C ARG A 166 28.79 -3.83 -7.86
N LEU A 167 27.58 -3.37 -7.60
CA LEU A 167 26.38 -3.90 -8.24
C LEU A 167 26.25 -3.38 -9.67
N LEU A 168 25.89 -4.27 -10.59
CA LEU A 168 25.52 -3.88 -11.95
C LEU A 168 24.17 -3.16 -11.89
N GLN A 169 24.15 -1.89 -12.30
CA GLN A 169 22.94 -1.07 -12.36
C GLN A 169 21.97 -1.63 -13.41
N TRP A 170 20.69 -1.70 -13.05
CA TRP A 170 19.61 -2.14 -13.92
C TRP A 170 19.23 -1.05 -14.92
N LEU A 171 19.04 -1.46 -16.17
CA LEU A 171 18.50 -0.62 -17.24
C LEU A 171 17.08 -1.10 -17.54
N PRO A 172 16.04 -0.29 -17.30
CA PRO A 172 14.67 -0.68 -17.62
C PRO A 172 14.48 -1.10 -19.07
N ILE A 173 13.61 -2.08 -19.28
CA ILE A 173 13.11 -2.43 -20.62
C ILE A 173 12.08 -1.37 -21.00
N GLY A 174 12.45 -0.50 -21.95
CA GLY A 174 11.66 0.64 -22.36
C GLY A 174 11.82 1.88 -21.46
N ASN A 175 11.74 3.04 -22.08
CA ASN A 175 11.91 4.36 -21.47
C ASN A 175 10.88 5.37 -22.03
N SER A 176 10.95 6.63 -21.60
CA SER A 176 10.00 7.69 -22.00
C SER A 176 9.98 8.00 -23.50
N TYR A 177 11.03 7.62 -24.24
CA TYR A 177 11.11 7.77 -25.69
C TYR A 177 10.77 6.46 -26.41
N HIS A 178 11.21 5.33 -25.86
CA HIS A 178 11.05 4.00 -26.44
C HIS A 178 10.20 3.12 -25.52
N HIS A 179 8.88 3.14 -25.71
CA HIS A 179 7.95 2.41 -24.86
C HIS A 179 7.96 0.91 -25.16
N PHE A 180 7.79 0.09 -24.12
CA PHE A 180 7.60 -1.34 -24.27
C PHE A 180 6.13 -1.68 -24.58
N SER A 181 5.94 -2.58 -25.53
CA SER A 181 4.68 -3.28 -25.79
C SER A 181 4.96 -4.77 -26.02
N GLY A 182 3.99 -5.63 -25.77
CA GLY A 182 4.09 -7.07 -25.98
C GLY A 182 4.03 -7.88 -24.67
N ARG A 183 4.78 -8.99 -24.60
CA ARG A 183 4.69 -9.94 -23.48
C ARG A 183 6.05 -10.37 -22.94
N ILE A 184 6.13 -10.54 -21.62
CA ILE A 184 7.20 -11.22 -20.91
C ILE A 184 6.59 -12.38 -20.15
N ASN A 185 6.96 -13.61 -20.51
CA ASN A 185 6.52 -14.82 -19.82
C ASN A 185 7.70 -15.43 -19.05
N GLY A 186 7.59 -15.49 -17.72
CA GLY A 186 8.62 -16.08 -16.88
C GLY A 186 8.66 -17.61 -16.94
N LYS A 187 7.59 -18.28 -17.40
CA LYS A 187 7.45 -19.75 -17.39
C LYS A 187 7.73 -20.38 -16.03
N GLY A 188 7.49 -19.65 -14.94
CA GLY A 188 7.79 -20.05 -13.57
C GLY A 188 9.19 -19.71 -13.09
N HIS A 189 10.04 -19.10 -13.92
CA HIS A 189 11.37 -18.64 -13.56
C HIS A 189 11.37 -17.27 -12.87
N THR A 190 12.51 -16.98 -12.25
CA THR A 190 12.75 -15.73 -11.53
C THR A 190 13.83 -14.86 -12.16
N ILE A 191 13.76 -13.57 -11.89
CA ILE A 191 14.87 -12.62 -12.06
C ILE A 191 15.29 -12.15 -10.67
N SER A 192 16.58 -12.25 -10.36
CA SER A 192 17.14 -11.81 -9.09
C SER A 192 18.27 -10.80 -9.25
N GLY A 193 18.47 -9.99 -8.22
CA GLY A 193 19.59 -9.06 -8.15
C GLY A 193 19.44 -7.82 -9.02
N LEU A 194 18.20 -7.40 -9.36
CA LEU A 194 18.01 -6.12 -10.01
C LEU A 194 18.33 -5.01 -9.01
N TYR A 195 19.26 -4.13 -9.38
CA TYR A 195 19.70 -3.04 -8.52
C TYR A 195 19.59 -1.72 -9.28
N PHE A 196 18.91 -0.74 -8.68
CA PHE A 196 18.91 0.61 -9.17
C PHE A 196 18.93 1.58 -8.00
N ASP A 197 19.87 2.51 -8.03
CA ASP A 197 19.90 3.62 -7.09
C ASP A 197 20.25 4.90 -7.83
N ASN A 198 19.23 5.73 -8.07
CA ASN A 198 19.40 7.08 -8.56
C ASN A 198 18.37 8.02 -7.92
N SER A 199 18.85 8.77 -6.94
CA SER A 199 18.07 9.73 -6.17
C SER A 199 17.63 11.00 -6.92
N GLN A 200 17.82 11.08 -8.24
CA GLN A 200 17.57 12.31 -9.01
C GLN A 200 16.76 12.08 -10.30
N GLN A 201 16.50 10.83 -10.72
CA GLN A 201 15.79 10.55 -11.97
C GLN A 201 14.99 9.24 -11.96
N GLY A 202 13.95 9.22 -12.80
CA GLY A 202 13.49 8.01 -13.48
C GLY A 202 12.25 7.33 -12.90
N VAL A 203 11.42 6.84 -13.80
CA VAL A 203 10.49 5.74 -13.55
C VAL A 203 11.29 4.45 -13.66
N ILE A 204 11.31 3.63 -12.61
CA ILE A 204 12.13 2.40 -12.55
C ILE A 204 11.25 1.19 -12.25
N ALA A 205 11.43 0.16 -13.07
CA ALA A 205 10.87 -1.18 -12.92
C ALA A 205 11.58 -2.13 -13.90
N LEU A 206 11.17 -3.40 -13.95
CA LEU A 206 11.57 -4.30 -15.04
C LEU A 206 11.23 -3.68 -16.41
N VAL A 207 9.99 -3.24 -16.58
CA VAL A 207 9.50 -2.46 -17.73
C VAL A 207 9.32 -1.01 -17.29
N GLY A 208 10.14 -0.10 -17.81
CA GLY A 208 10.10 1.31 -17.39
C GLY A 208 8.79 1.98 -17.80
N TYR A 209 8.49 1.99 -19.09
CA TYR A 209 7.27 2.60 -19.64
C TYR A 209 6.54 1.64 -20.58
N ALA A 210 5.28 1.37 -20.26
CA ALA A 210 4.39 0.51 -21.03
C ALA A 210 3.51 1.32 -21.99
N LYS A 211 3.21 0.75 -23.17
CA LYS A 211 2.26 1.29 -24.16
C LYS A 211 1.49 0.15 -24.84
N ASP A 212 0.32 0.50 -25.38
CA ASP A 212 -0.55 -0.39 -26.16
C ASP A 212 -1.04 -1.57 -25.33
N SER A 213 -0.37 -2.73 -25.39
CA SER A 213 -0.69 -3.91 -24.60
C SER A 213 0.57 -4.52 -24.03
N VAL A 214 0.61 -4.70 -22.71
CA VAL A 214 1.71 -5.32 -21.96
C VAL A 214 1.18 -6.47 -21.12
N ILE A 215 1.79 -7.65 -21.27
CA ILE A 215 1.43 -8.85 -20.50
C ILE A 215 2.68 -9.36 -19.79
N ILE A 216 2.59 -9.52 -18.47
CA ILE A 216 3.59 -10.19 -17.65
C ILE A 216 2.92 -11.41 -17.01
N ASP A 217 3.48 -12.58 -17.24
CA ASP A 217 2.89 -13.83 -16.78
C ASP A 217 3.94 -14.78 -16.20
N SER A 218 3.59 -15.43 -15.10
CA SER A 218 4.36 -16.52 -14.49
C SER A 218 5.82 -16.13 -14.22
N LEU A 219 6.05 -14.91 -13.72
CA LEU A 219 7.37 -14.34 -13.48
C LEU A 219 7.53 -13.94 -12.00
N GLY A 220 8.66 -14.30 -11.40
CA GLY A 220 9.09 -13.78 -10.10
C GLY A 220 10.20 -12.75 -10.22
N ILE A 221 10.15 -11.65 -9.46
CA ILE A 221 11.33 -10.80 -9.18
C ILE A 221 11.68 -10.94 -7.70
N VAL A 222 12.92 -11.30 -7.40
CA VAL A 222 13.39 -11.56 -6.02
C VAL A 222 14.74 -10.91 -5.74
N ASP A 223 15.14 -10.78 -4.47
CA ASP A 223 16.48 -10.30 -4.05
C ASP A 223 16.93 -9.05 -4.85
N SER A 224 16.08 -8.03 -4.88
CA SER A 224 16.27 -6.85 -5.74
C SER A 224 16.02 -5.57 -4.96
N TYR A 225 16.57 -4.44 -5.43
CA TYR A 225 16.55 -3.17 -4.71
C TYR A 225 16.45 -2.00 -5.67
N PHE A 226 15.36 -1.23 -5.59
CA PHE A 226 15.16 -0.01 -6.38
C PHE A 226 14.97 1.22 -5.49
N VAL A 227 15.70 2.29 -5.80
CA VAL A 227 15.56 3.63 -5.22
C VAL A 227 15.39 4.65 -6.34
N GLY A 228 14.40 5.55 -6.21
CA GLY A 228 14.12 6.60 -7.18
C GLY A 228 13.16 7.67 -6.65
N GLU A 229 13.04 8.79 -7.36
CA GLU A 229 12.17 9.91 -6.94
C GLU A 229 10.79 9.95 -7.60
N ASN A 230 10.61 9.31 -8.75
CA ASN A 230 9.31 9.25 -9.45
C ASN A 230 8.62 7.90 -9.20
N SER A 231 7.66 7.54 -10.04
CA SER A 231 6.91 6.29 -9.96
C SER A 231 7.83 5.06 -10.10
N ILE A 232 7.84 4.20 -9.07
CA ILE A 232 8.66 2.98 -9.01
C ILE A 232 7.78 1.76 -8.87
N ALA A 233 8.14 0.67 -9.55
CA ALA A 233 7.52 -0.62 -9.30
C ALA A 233 8.42 -1.81 -9.57
N GLY A 234 7.97 -3.02 -9.21
CA GLY A 234 8.66 -4.25 -9.59
C GLY A 234 8.55 -4.54 -11.09
N PHE A 235 7.32 -4.57 -11.64
CA PHE A 235 7.08 -5.00 -13.01
C PHE A 235 6.96 -3.86 -14.02
N VAL A 236 6.01 -2.92 -13.81
CA VAL A 236 5.74 -1.83 -14.75
C VAL A 236 5.80 -0.50 -14.02
N GLY A 237 6.77 0.35 -14.35
CA GLY A 237 6.96 1.62 -13.65
C GLY A 237 5.87 2.64 -14.00
N GLY A 238 5.54 2.78 -15.28
CA GLY A 238 4.47 3.68 -15.71
C GLY A 238 3.86 3.27 -17.04
N THR A 239 2.70 3.82 -17.35
CA THR A 239 2.01 3.60 -18.63
C THR A 239 1.91 4.88 -19.44
N SER A 240 1.77 4.77 -20.76
CA SER A 240 1.16 5.80 -21.61
C SER A 240 -0.36 5.82 -21.42
N THR A 241 -1.05 6.87 -21.87
CA THR A 241 -2.52 6.84 -21.93
C THR A 241 -3.00 5.73 -22.87
N HIS A 242 -4.22 5.22 -22.65
CA HIS A 242 -4.82 4.16 -23.48
C HIS A 242 -4.03 2.84 -23.49
N THR A 243 -3.29 2.53 -22.42
CA THR A 243 -2.48 1.32 -22.31
C THR A 243 -3.25 0.20 -21.61
N LYS A 244 -3.03 -1.04 -22.03
CA LYS A 244 -3.55 -2.24 -21.37
C LYS A 244 -2.41 -2.99 -20.70
N VAL A 245 -2.51 -3.25 -19.40
CA VAL A 245 -1.53 -4.04 -18.65
C VAL A 245 -2.22 -5.25 -18.02
N ALA A 246 -1.64 -6.43 -18.17
CA ALA A 246 -2.09 -7.65 -17.50
C ALA A 246 -0.92 -8.31 -16.77
N ILE A 247 -1.03 -8.46 -15.45
CA ILE A 247 -0.07 -9.15 -14.58
C ILE A 247 -0.74 -10.42 -14.05
N ASN A 248 -0.21 -11.59 -14.41
CA ASN A 248 -0.82 -12.89 -14.10
C ASN A 248 0.17 -13.82 -13.42
N ASN A 249 -0.27 -14.56 -12.41
CA ASN A 249 0.53 -15.64 -11.78
C ASN A 249 1.96 -15.21 -11.40
N SER A 250 2.15 -13.94 -11.03
CA SER A 250 3.47 -13.33 -10.91
C SER A 250 3.67 -12.73 -9.53
N TYR A 251 4.92 -12.59 -9.10
CA TYR A 251 5.20 -12.07 -7.76
C TYR A 251 6.47 -11.23 -7.71
N VAL A 252 6.52 -10.32 -6.75
CA VAL A 252 7.67 -9.44 -6.50
C VAL A 252 8.01 -9.49 -5.01
N HIS A 253 9.23 -9.95 -4.70
CA HIS A 253 9.86 -9.85 -3.39
C HIS A 253 11.12 -8.98 -3.51
N MET A 254 10.96 -7.68 -3.31
CA MET A 254 12.08 -6.76 -3.43
C MET A 254 11.88 -5.50 -2.58
N THR A 255 12.96 -4.77 -2.33
CA THR A 255 12.90 -3.48 -1.64
C THR A 255 12.71 -2.36 -2.65
N ILE A 256 11.65 -1.59 -2.45
CA ILE A 256 11.33 -0.42 -3.27
C ILE A 256 11.31 0.80 -2.36
N LYS A 257 12.16 1.79 -2.67
CA LYS A 257 12.20 3.08 -1.98
C LYS A 257 11.87 4.21 -2.96
N GLY A 258 10.64 4.71 -2.92
CA GLY A 258 10.15 5.71 -3.87
C GLY A 258 9.30 6.79 -3.21
N ASN A 259 9.22 7.97 -3.81
CA ASN A 259 8.25 8.98 -3.38
C ASN A 259 6.82 8.64 -3.83
N MET A 260 6.74 7.87 -4.90
CA MET A 260 5.54 7.35 -5.53
C MET A 260 5.87 5.91 -5.95
N ALA A 261 5.21 4.90 -5.38
CA ALA A 261 5.57 3.52 -5.68
C ALA A 261 4.44 2.50 -5.54
N GLY A 262 4.48 1.50 -6.41
CA GLY A 262 3.59 0.35 -6.41
C GLY A 262 4.38 -0.94 -6.38
N GLY A 263 3.97 -1.94 -5.59
CA GLY A 263 4.74 -3.20 -5.53
C GLY A 263 4.88 -3.90 -6.88
N LEU A 264 3.84 -3.87 -7.72
CA LEU A 264 3.83 -4.48 -9.06
C LEU A 264 3.79 -3.45 -10.19
N VAL A 265 2.89 -2.46 -10.08
CA VAL A 265 2.65 -1.45 -11.12
C VAL A 265 2.70 -0.07 -10.49
N GLY A 266 3.46 0.84 -11.08
CA GLY A 266 3.49 2.25 -10.67
C GLY A 266 2.32 3.01 -11.27
N MET A 267 2.60 4.17 -11.87
CA MET A 267 1.60 5.11 -12.33
C MET A 267 0.84 4.61 -13.56
N VAL A 268 -0.48 4.47 -13.41
CA VAL A 268 -1.40 4.19 -14.51
C VAL A 268 -1.96 5.50 -15.04
N ARG A 269 -1.72 5.83 -16.31
CA ARG A 269 -2.21 7.05 -16.97
C ARG A 269 -3.66 6.89 -17.43
N ASP A 270 -4.30 8.03 -17.67
CA ASP A 270 -5.69 8.15 -18.08
C ASP A 270 -6.11 7.19 -19.20
N SER A 271 -7.37 6.76 -19.15
CA SER A 271 -8.01 5.91 -20.16
C SER A 271 -7.32 4.54 -20.36
N SER A 272 -6.61 4.05 -19.36
CA SER A 272 -5.88 2.78 -19.41
C SER A 272 -6.64 1.65 -18.72
N SER A 273 -6.26 0.40 -18.95
CA SER A 273 -6.82 -0.75 -18.24
C SER A 273 -5.73 -1.61 -17.62
N VAL A 274 -5.83 -1.90 -16.32
CA VAL A 274 -4.89 -2.79 -15.63
C VAL A 274 -5.64 -3.95 -14.99
N SER A 275 -5.17 -5.17 -15.24
CA SER A 275 -5.63 -6.39 -14.58
C SER A 275 -4.48 -7.07 -13.84
N VAL A 276 -4.71 -7.36 -12.55
CA VAL A 276 -3.77 -8.10 -11.70
C VAL A 276 -4.49 -9.35 -11.20
N SER A 277 -3.96 -10.53 -11.51
CA SER A 277 -4.60 -11.81 -11.18
C SER A 277 -3.60 -12.80 -10.60
N ARG A 278 -3.95 -13.46 -9.49
CA ARG A 278 -3.11 -14.48 -8.82
C ARG A 278 -1.68 -14.01 -8.61
N SER A 279 -1.52 -12.75 -8.18
CA SER A 279 -0.22 -12.10 -8.09
C SER A 279 -0.07 -11.39 -6.75
N HIS A 280 1.18 -11.22 -6.29
CA HIS A 280 1.42 -10.62 -4.98
C HIS A 280 2.74 -9.86 -4.87
N TYR A 281 2.78 -8.98 -3.88
CA TYR A 281 4.00 -8.32 -3.41
C TYR A 281 4.29 -8.75 -1.97
N SER A 282 5.56 -9.05 -1.66
CA SER A 282 5.99 -9.57 -0.35
C SER A 282 7.25 -8.88 0.21
N GLY A 283 7.77 -7.85 -0.44
CA GLY A 283 9.00 -7.15 -0.02
C GLY A 283 8.74 -5.93 0.89
N LEU A 284 9.75 -5.05 1.00
CA LEU A 284 9.67 -3.78 1.71
C LEU A 284 9.38 -2.61 0.76
N LEU A 285 8.24 -1.94 0.94
CA LEU A 285 7.87 -0.72 0.23
C LEU A 285 8.00 0.48 1.19
N THR A 286 8.93 1.38 0.92
CA THR A 286 9.16 2.55 1.77
C THR A 286 9.42 3.80 0.93
N HIS A 287 9.53 4.94 1.60
CA HIS A 287 9.91 6.19 0.96
C HIS A 287 11.41 6.43 0.89
N TYR A 288 11.79 7.31 -0.03
CA TYR A 288 13.16 7.83 -0.16
C TYR A 288 13.30 9.21 0.50
N ASN A 289 12.58 10.23 0.03
CA ASN A 289 12.68 11.61 0.52
C ASN A 289 11.32 12.20 0.92
N LYS A 290 10.45 12.45 -0.07
CA LYS A 290 9.08 12.95 0.11
C LYS A 290 8.12 11.81 -0.18
N VAL A 291 6.94 11.81 0.39
CA VAL A 291 5.95 10.77 0.07
C VAL A 291 4.70 11.45 -0.42
N TYR A 292 4.19 10.94 -1.52
CA TYR A 292 2.87 11.28 -2.00
C TYR A 292 1.97 10.06 -1.86
N GLU A 293 2.33 8.94 -2.51
CA GLU A 293 1.42 7.80 -2.64
C GLU A 293 2.15 6.47 -2.73
N LEU A 294 1.69 5.47 -1.96
CA LEU A 294 2.19 4.10 -2.02
C LEU A 294 1.04 3.10 -2.13
N GLY A 295 1.22 2.07 -2.95
CA GLY A 295 0.29 0.95 -3.06
C GLY A 295 0.98 -0.39 -3.06
N GLY A 296 0.50 -1.35 -2.27
CA GLY A 296 1.13 -2.67 -2.20
C GLY A 296 1.17 -3.41 -3.55
N LEU A 297 0.21 -3.18 -4.45
CA LEU A 297 0.24 -3.71 -5.82
C LEU A 297 0.32 -2.62 -6.89
N ILE A 298 -0.57 -1.62 -6.82
CA ILE A 298 -0.65 -0.52 -7.79
C ILE A 298 -0.46 0.80 -7.05
N GLU A 299 0.44 1.66 -7.50
CA GLU A 299 0.63 2.99 -6.92
C GLU A 299 -0.65 3.84 -7.05
N CYS A 300 -0.94 4.29 -8.26
CA CYS A 300 -2.00 5.24 -8.53
C CYS A 300 -2.59 5.06 -9.93
N VAL A 301 -3.83 5.51 -10.12
CA VAL A 301 -4.57 5.32 -11.38
C VAL A 301 -5.27 6.58 -11.84
N GLY A 302 -5.00 7.01 -13.07
CA GLY A 302 -5.59 8.19 -13.69
C GLY A 302 -7.03 7.99 -14.19
N PRO A 303 -7.78 9.09 -14.41
CA PRO A 303 -9.20 9.09 -14.80
C PRO A 303 -9.54 8.25 -16.05
N LYS A 304 -10.81 7.88 -16.18
CA LYS A 304 -11.37 7.06 -17.30
C LYS A 304 -10.75 5.67 -17.44
N SER A 305 -10.01 5.21 -16.43
CA SER A 305 -9.36 3.91 -16.45
C SER A 305 -10.27 2.78 -15.95
N VAL A 306 -9.90 1.54 -16.25
CA VAL A 306 -10.59 0.32 -15.77
C VAL A 306 -9.60 -0.58 -15.05
N ILE A 307 -9.87 -0.90 -13.78
CA ILE A 307 -8.96 -1.67 -12.94
C ILE A 307 -9.64 -2.93 -12.41
N GLN A 308 -8.95 -4.06 -12.49
CA GLN A 308 -9.38 -5.33 -11.93
C GLN A 308 -8.25 -5.98 -11.13
N ILE A 309 -8.48 -6.28 -9.86
CA ILE A 309 -7.58 -7.06 -9.00
C ILE A 309 -8.34 -8.30 -8.54
N LYS A 310 -7.81 -9.49 -8.84
CA LYS A 310 -8.45 -10.77 -8.53
C LYS A 310 -7.47 -11.76 -7.93
N ASP A 311 -7.90 -12.48 -6.88
CA ASP A 311 -7.11 -13.54 -6.24
C ASP A 311 -5.67 -13.10 -5.91
N SER A 312 -5.48 -11.82 -5.54
CA SER A 312 -4.18 -11.18 -5.42
C SER A 312 -4.02 -10.55 -4.05
N TYR A 313 -2.79 -10.41 -3.57
CA TYR A 313 -2.58 -9.93 -2.21
C TYR A 313 -1.29 -9.16 -2.01
N ASN A 314 -1.29 -8.31 -1.00
CA ASN A 314 -0.08 -7.74 -0.44
C ASN A 314 0.26 -8.43 0.89
N GLU A 315 1.49 -8.89 1.02
CA GLU A 315 2.08 -9.34 2.28
C GLU A 315 3.41 -8.61 2.59
N GLY A 316 3.82 -7.68 1.72
CA GLY A 316 4.98 -6.82 1.91
C GLY A 316 4.69 -5.63 2.80
N TYR A 317 5.61 -5.34 3.72
CA TYR A 317 5.49 -4.23 4.67
C TYR A 317 5.56 -2.89 3.95
N VAL A 318 4.61 -2.00 4.23
CA VAL A 318 4.57 -0.64 3.67
C VAL A 318 4.77 0.37 4.79
N TYR A 319 5.81 1.20 4.67
CA TYR A 319 6.22 2.12 5.72
C TYR A 319 6.53 3.52 5.18
N THR A 320 5.97 4.55 5.82
CA THR A 320 6.36 5.96 5.59
C THR A 320 6.70 6.66 6.90
N SER A 321 7.86 7.31 6.97
CA SER A 321 8.22 8.11 8.13
C SER A 321 7.47 9.45 8.14
N TYR A 322 7.30 9.99 9.34
CA TYR A 322 6.83 11.36 9.51
C TYR A 322 7.92 12.36 9.11
N HIS A 323 7.53 13.44 8.42
CA HIS A 323 8.40 14.58 8.14
C HIS A 323 7.63 15.86 8.46
N GLU A 324 8.21 16.75 9.28
CA GLU A 324 7.55 17.96 9.80
C GLU A 324 7.04 18.91 8.70
N SER A 325 7.58 18.81 7.47
CA SER A 325 7.15 19.60 6.31
C SER A 325 6.17 18.89 5.36
N LEU A 326 5.79 17.64 5.63
CA LEU A 326 4.79 16.90 4.86
C LEU A 326 3.42 17.03 5.53
N SER A 327 2.64 18.00 5.07
CA SER A 327 1.23 18.17 5.39
C SER A 327 0.43 16.93 4.98
N ASP A 328 -0.47 16.43 5.84
CA ASP A 328 -1.76 15.73 5.62
C ASP A 328 -2.05 14.97 4.28
N SER A 329 -1.06 14.59 3.45
CA SER A 329 -1.24 14.26 2.02
C SER A 329 -0.56 12.96 1.60
N VAL A 330 0.04 12.21 2.52
CA VAL A 330 0.55 10.86 2.20
C VAL A 330 -0.62 9.90 2.15
N ILE A 331 -0.74 9.14 1.06
CA ILE A 331 -1.80 8.15 0.89
C ILE A 331 -1.15 6.77 0.75
N VAL A 332 -1.58 5.82 1.57
CA VAL A 332 -1.13 4.43 1.50
C VAL A 332 -2.32 3.51 1.34
N GLY A 333 -2.22 2.58 0.39
CA GLY A 333 -3.18 1.51 0.22
C GLY A 333 -2.53 0.13 0.20
N GLY A 334 -3.13 -0.84 0.88
CA GLY A 334 -2.58 -2.20 0.90
C GLY A 334 -2.56 -2.87 -0.47
N LEU A 335 -3.51 -2.56 -1.37
CA LEU A 335 -3.48 -3.01 -2.77
C LEU A 335 -3.26 -1.84 -3.73
N ILE A 336 -4.01 -0.75 -3.57
CA ILE A 336 -3.93 0.42 -4.45
C ILE A 336 -3.79 1.69 -3.61
N GLY A 337 -2.79 2.53 -3.87
CA GLY A 337 -2.68 3.83 -3.19
C GLY A 337 -3.91 4.69 -3.46
N SER A 338 -4.18 4.97 -4.73
CA SER A 338 -5.28 5.85 -5.14
C SER A 338 -5.84 5.52 -6.53
N VAL A 339 -7.10 5.89 -6.76
CA VAL A 339 -7.70 5.88 -8.10
C VAL A 339 -8.48 7.16 -8.37
N GLY A 340 -8.32 7.71 -9.58
CA GLY A 340 -9.03 8.88 -10.09
C GLY A 340 -8.35 10.20 -9.74
N GLU A 341 -8.93 11.00 -8.85
CA GLU A 341 -8.44 12.34 -8.55
C GLU A 341 -7.09 12.31 -7.84
N LEU A 342 -6.07 12.81 -8.53
CA LEU A 342 -4.78 13.14 -7.91
C LEU A 342 -4.52 14.63 -8.05
N SER A 343 -4.40 15.32 -6.92
CA SER A 343 -4.08 16.73 -6.87
C SER A 343 -2.77 17.00 -7.64
N GLY A 344 -2.88 17.63 -8.81
CA GLY A 344 -1.75 18.14 -9.60
C GLY A 344 -1.08 17.15 -10.58
N ILE A 345 -1.55 15.91 -10.72
CA ILE A 345 -0.92 14.89 -11.59
C ILE A 345 -1.77 14.57 -12.83
N PHE A 346 -3.09 14.60 -12.71
CA PHE A 346 -4.03 14.25 -13.79
C PHE A 346 -4.88 15.44 -14.26
N THR A 347 -5.61 15.22 -15.36
CA THR A 347 -6.32 16.30 -16.06
C THR A 347 -7.39 16.98 -15.18
N PRO A 348 -7.44 18.33 -15.09
CA PRO A 348 -8.25 19.04 -14.09
C PRO A 348 -9.77 18.91 -14.21
N ASN A 349 -10.27 18.36 -15.33
CA ASN A 349 -11.70 18.38 -15.65
C ASN A 349 -12.39 17.01 -15.47
N GLU A 350 -11.65 15.94 -15.18
CA GLU A 350 -12.21 14.61 -14.95
C GLU A 350 -11.54 13.98 -13.73
N LYS A 351 -12.32 13.65 -12.70
CA LYS A 351 -11.79 13.07 -11.46
C LYS A 351 -12.00 11.56 -11.32
N TYR A 352 -12.88 10.96 -12.10
CA TYR A 352 -13.30 9.57 -11.88
C TYR A 352 -12.65 8.58 -12.86
N ILE A 353 -12.22 7.43 -12.35
CA ILE A 353 -12.04 6.24 -13.20
C ILE A 353 -13.39 5.63 -13.56
N ASP A 354 -13.44 4.85 -14.64
CA ASP A 354 -14.70 4.25 -15.10
C ASP A 354 -15.10 3.06 -14.23
N THR A 355 -14.15 2.19 -13.85
CA THR A 355 -14.48 1.00 -13.05
C THR A 355 -13.30 0.52 -12.20
N LEU A 356 -13.58 0.20 -10.93
CA LEU A 356 -12.68 -0.55 -10.05
C LEU A 356 -13.34 -1.86 -9.58
N ILE A 357 -12.68 -2.99 -9.76
CA ILE A 357 -13.14 -4.29 -9.27
C ILE A 357 -12.02 -4.93 -8.44
N ILE A 358 -12.29 -5.22 -7.18
CA ILE A 358 -11.40 -5.98 -6.28
C ILE A 358 -12.17 -7.21 -5.80
N GLU A 359 -11.70 -8.40 -6.18
CA GLU A 359 -12.34 -9.68 -5.82
C GLU A 359 -11.33 -10.65 -5.22
N ASN A 360 -11.72 -11.37 -4.17
CA ASN A 360 -10.91 -12.42 -3.53
C ASN A 360 -9.48 -11.96 -3.19
N SER A 361 -9.31 -10.69 -2.82
CA SER A 361 -8.00 -10.05 -2.71
C SER A 361 -7.81 -9.44 -1.33
N CYS A 362 -6.57 -9.35 -0.86
CA CYS A 362 -6.34 -8.96 0.53
C CYS A 362 -5.03 -8.25 0.79
N ASN A 363 -5.03 -7.45 1.84
CA ASN A 363 -3.81 -7.01 2.50
C ASN A 363 -3.60 -7.81 3.79
N LYS A 364 -2.42 -8.40 3.92
CA LYS A 364 -1.97 -9.13 5.10
C LYS A 364 -0.84 -8.40 5.83
N ALA A 365 -0.19 -7.46 5.16
CA ALA A 365 0.96 -6.75 5.69
C ALA A 365 0.57 -5.60 6.62
N PRO A 366 1.41 -5.29 7.63
CA PRO A 366 1.29 -4.03 8.34
C PRO A 366 1.46 -2.84 7.38
N LEU A 367 0.67 -1.79 7.57
CA LEU A 367 0.81 -0.52 6.85
C LEU A 367 1.00 0.59 7.89
N GLU A 368 2.13 1.31 7.79
CA GLU A 368 2.46 2.43 8.65
C GLU A 368 2.64 3.69 7.80
N SER A 369 1.85 4.73 8.06
CA SER A 369 1.93 5.97 7.31
C SER A 369 1.82 7.21 8.18
N SER A 370 2.57 8.24 7.78
CA SER A 370 2.44 9.61 8.27
C SER A 370 1.17 10.33 7.82
N GLY A 371 0.38 9.73 6.92
CA GLY A 371 -0.90 10.26 6.46
C GLY A 371 -2.04 9.24 6.54
N GLU A 372 -2.74 9.11 5.43
CA GLU A 372 -3.99 8.36 5.27
C GLU A 372 -3.69 6.91 4.86
N VAL A 373 -4.41 5.96 5.46
CA VAL A 373 -4.20 4.53 5.22
C VAL A 373 -5.51 3.82 4.92
N GLY A 374 -5.58 3.15 3.77
CA GLY A 374 -6.64 2.21 3.43
C GLY A 374 -6.13 0.78 3.37
N GLY A 375 -6.78 -0.15 4.08
CA GLY A 375 -6.33 -1.55 4.10
C GLY A 375 -6.30 -2.21 2.72
N LEU A 376 -7.20 -1.86 1.82
CA LEU A 376 -7.16 -2.27 0.40
C LEU A 376 -6.86 -1.08 -0.51
N VAL A 377 -7.59 0.02 -0.36
CA VAL A 377 -7.43 1.20 -1.21
C VAL A 377 -7.36 2.46 -0.36
N GLY A 378 -6.35 3.31 -0.57
CA GLY A 378 -6.30 4.61 0.09
C GLY A 378 -7.50 5.47 -0.33
N ARG A 379 -7.51 5.96 -1.57
CA ARG A 379 -8.61 6.80 -2.08
C ARG A 379 -9.27 6.23 -3.34
N ILE A 380 -10.61 6.33 -3.39
CA ILE A 380 -11.41 5.93 -4.54
C ILE A 380 -12.18 7.13 -5.10
N PHE A 381 -11.86 7.52 -6.33
CA PHE A 381 -12.73 8.32 -7.19
C PHE A 381 -13.10 7.46 -8.40
N SER A 382 -14.24 6.77 -8.32
CA SER A 382 -14.71 5.88 -9.38
C SER A 382 -16.19 6.05 -9.67
N LYS A 383 -16.56 6.04 -10.96
CA LYS A 383 -17.98 6.00 -11.37
C LYS A 383 -18.65 4.74 -10.83
N TYR A 384 -17.94 3.61 -10.83
CA TYR A 384 -18.44 2.34 -10.33
C TYR A 384 -17.32 1.50 -9.73
N SER A 385 -17.48 1.10 -8.47
CA SER A 385 -16.53 0.25 -7.77
C SER A 385 -17.19 -0.96 -7.11
N VAL A 386 -16.49 -2.09 -7.11
CA VAL A 386 -16.89 -3.34 -6.45
C VAL A 386 -15.75 -3.86 -5.59
N ILE A 387 -16.01 -4.08 -4.31
CA ILE A 387 -15.12 -4.81 -3.40
C ILE A 387 -15.86 -6.04 -2.90
N LYS A 388 -15.36 -7.23 -3.24
CA LYS A 388 -16.04 -8.48 -2.96
C LYS A 388 -15.09 -9.55 -2.44
N ASN A 389 -15.51 -10.31 -1.43
CA ASN A 389 -14.71 -11.40 -0.86
C ASN A 389 -13.27 -10.96 -0.49
N SER A 390 -13.10 -9.70 -0.07
CA SER A 390 -11.79 -9.06 0.04
C SER A 390 -11.59 -8.50 1.44
N TYR A 391 -10.36 -8.53 1.94
CA TYR A 391 -10.16 -8.29 3.36
C TYR A 391 -8.80 -7.68 3.73
N ASN A 392 -8.76 -7.09 4.91
CA ASN A 392 -7.54 -6.69 5.57
C ASN A 392 -7.35 -7.51 6.86
N THR A 393 -6.17 -8.12 7.00
CA THR A 393 -5.70 -8.72 8.27
C THR A 393 -4.46 -8.03 8.82
N GLY A 394 -3.83 -7.15 8.03
CA GLY A 394 -2.66 -6.39 8.44
C GLY A 394 -3.00 -5.27 9.42
N GLU A 395 -2.10 -4.98 10.35
CA GLU A 395 -2.23 -3.84 11.25
C GLU A 395 -2.07 -2.52 10.49
N LEU A 396 -2.97 -1.56 10.72
CA LEU A 396 -2.98 -0.28 10.03
C LEU A 396 -2.75 0.87 11.02
N ASN A 397 -1.66 1.61 10.83
CA ASN A 397 -1.28 2.75 11.64
C ASN A 397 -1.12 3.99 10.75
N GLY A 398 -2.08 4.92 10.81
CA GLY A 398 -2.10 6.15 10.00
C GLY A 398 -2.15 7.39 10.87
N LEU A 399 -1.22 8.34 10.72
CA LEU A 399 -1.18 9.50 11.61
C LEU A 399 -2.33 10.50 11.39
N THR A 400 -3.06 10.42 10.28
CA THR A 400 -4.26 11.25 10.01
C THR A 400 -5.55 10.45 10.03
N SER A 401 -5.74 9.52 9.11
CA SER A 401 -6.95 8.70 9.02
C SER A 401 -6.68 7.28 8.56
N VAL A 402 -7.54 6.36 8.97
CA VAL A 402 -7.41 4.94 8.68
C VAL A 402 -8.77 4.33 8.37
N GLY A 403 -8.89 3.74 7.18
CA GLY A 403 -10.02 2.88 6.81
C GLY A 403 -9.58 1.43 6.71
N GLY A 404 -10.27 0.53 7.43
CA GLY A 404 -9.89 -0.89 7.45
C GLY A 404 -9.91 -1.55 6.07
N LEU A 405 -10.72 -1.06 5.12
CA LEU A 405 -10.67 -1.46 3.71
C LEU A 405 -10.42 -0.27 2.78
N VAL A 406 -11.15 0.83 2.98
CA VAL A 406 -11.04 2.04 2.14
C VAL A 406 -10.92 3.26 3.02
N GLU A 407 -9.95 4.14 2.79
CA GLU A 407 -9.88 5.38 3.57
C GLU A 407 -10.93 6.39 3.08
N TYR A 408 -10.88 6.77 1.81
CA TYR A 408 -11.80 7.73 1.20
C TYR A 408 -12.50 7.14 -0.02
N MET A 409 -13.78 7.46 -0.20
CA MET A 409 -14.46 7.22 -1.47
C MET A 409 -15.38 8.36 -1.94
N SER A 410 -15.44 8.50 -3.27
CA SER A 410 -16.39 9.31 -4.03
C SER A 410 -16.88 8.52 -5.25
N GLY A 411 -18.20 8.48 -5.44
CA GLY A 411 -18.89 7.80 -6.55
C GLY A 411 -19.76 6.62 -6.10
N THR A 412 -19.97 5.62 -6.97
CA THR A 412 -20.82 4.46 -6.64
C THR A 412 -19.97 3.26 -6.21
N MET A 413 -20.32 2.62 -5.09
CA MET A 413 -19.66 1.39 -4.64
C MET A 413 -20.64 0.30 -4.18
N VAL A 414 -20.30 -0.95 -4.48
CA VAL A 414 -20.90 -2.15 -3.88
C VAL A 414 -19.81 -2.94 -3.13
N MET A 415 -20.02 -3.17 -1.84
CA MET A 415 -19.16 -3.99 -1.00
C MET A 415 -19.91 -5.23 -0.51
N SER A 416 -19.32 -6.41 -0.66
CA SER A 416 -19.92 -7.67 -0.18
C SER A 416 -18.90 -8.67 0.34
N ASN A 417 -19.26 -9.48 1.33
CA ASN A 417 -18.38 -10.52 1.89
C ASN A 417 -16.96 -10.04 2.22
N SER A 418 -16.82 -8.79 2.70
CA SER A 418 -15.52 -8.14 2.86
C SER A 418 -15.32 -7.70 4.29
N TYR A 419 -14.08 -7.77 4.80
CA TYR A 419 -13.88 -7.55 6.22
C TYR A 419 -12.53 -6.99 6.61
N ASN A 420 -12.50 -6.28 7.73
CA ASN A 420 -11.27 -5.98 8.46
C ASN A 420 -11.16 -6.84 9.72
N SER A 421 -9.97 -7.36 9.95
CA SER A 421 -9.57 -8.05 11.19
C SER A 421 -8.25 -7.53 11.78
N GLY A 422 -7.51 -6.73 11.02
CA GLY A 422 -6.32 -6.06 11.53
C GLY A 422 -6.66 -4.91 12.48
N ALA A 423 -5.80 -4.66 13.47
CA ALA A 423 -5.96 -3.54 14.37
C ALA A 423 -5.75 -2.21 13.61
N LEU A 424 -6.57 -1.20 13.94
CA LEU A 424 -6.60 0.10 13.30
C LEU A 424 -6.29 1.18 14.34
N ARG A 425 -5.28 2.02 14.07
CA ARG A 425 -4.94 3.15 14.92
C ARG A 425 -4.66 4.39 14.08
N GLY A 426 -5.32 5.50 14.40
CA GLY A 426 -5.07 6.75 13.68
C GLY A 426 -5.42 8.06 14.38
N GLY A 427 -4.83 9.14 13.89
CA GLY A 427 -4.75 10.42 14.63
C GLY A 427 -5.93 11.38 14.48
N LYS A 428 -6.94 11.07 13.66
CA LYS A 428 -8.16 11.89 13.52
C LYS A 428 -9.39 11.02 13.25
N LYS A 429 -9.39 10.23 12.16
CA LYS A 429 -10.59 9.49 11.70
C LYS A 429 -10.26 8.03 11.46
N VAL A 430 -10.95 7.12 12.14
CA VAL A 430 -10.67 5.69 12.02
C VAL A 430 -11.99 4.93 11.90
N ALA A 431 -12.11 4.09 10.87
CA ALA A 431 -13.26 3.23 10.70
C ALA A 431 -12.92 1.81 10.26
N GLY A 432 -13.68 0.83 10.78
CA GLY A 432 -13.44 -0.58 10.50
C GLY A 432 -13.57 -0.99 9.04
N LEU A 433 -14.41 -0.33 8.23
CA LEU A 433 -14.51 -0.58 6.78
C LEU A 433 -14.09 0.64 5.96
N ILE A 434 -14.83 1.77 6.11
CA ILE A 434 -14.64 2.97 5.30
C ILE A 434 -14.56 4.21 6.18
N ALA A 435 -13.45 4.97 6.13
CA ALA A 435 -13.25 6.11 7.01
C ALA A 435 -14.03 7.36 6.58
N ARG A 436 -14.15 7.61 5.28
CA ARG A 436 -14.83 8.79 4.73
C ARG A 436 -15.53 8.52 3.41
N ILE A 437 -16.74 9.07 3.27
CA ILE A 437 -17.58 8.94 2.08
C ILE A 437 -18.18 10.31 1.76
N GLU A 438 -18.01 10.77 0.50
CA GLU A 438 -18.48 12.07 0.03
C GLU A 438 -19.14 11.95 -1.35
N ASP A 439 -20.27 12.62 -1.56
CA ASP A 439 -21.02 12.65 -2.84
C ASP A 439 -21.24 11.26 -3.47
N SER A 440 -21.68 10.29 -2.67
CA SER A 440 -21.60 8.87 -3.03
C SER A 440 -22.89 8.08 -2.84
N ASP A 441 -23.01 7.00 -3.62
CA ASP A 441 -24.03 5.95 -3.46
C ASP A 441 -23.33 4.63 -3.07
N LEU A 442 -23.54 4.16 -1.84
CA LEU A 442 -22.85 3.00 -1.28
C LEU A 442 -23.84 1.91 -0.84
N ASN A 443 -23.58 0.67 -1.26
CA ASN A 443 -24.26 -0.52 -0.75
C ASN A 443 -23.27 -1.50 -0.14
N ILE A 444 -23.35 -1.74 1.17
CA ILE A 444 -22.57 -2.75 1.90
C ILE A 444 -23.48 -3.91 2.27
N SER A 445 -23.01 -5.13 2.04
CA SER A 445 -23.70 -6.34 2.50
C SER A 445 -22.72 -7.34 3.10
N THR A 446 -23.12 -8.16 4.08
CA THR A 446 -22.32 -9.34 4.51
C THR A 446 -20.86 -9.00 4.84
N SER A 447 -20.62 -7.83 5.44
CA SER A 447 -19.28 -7.28 5.62
C SER A 447 -19.07 -6.84 7.06
N TYR A 448 -17.85 -6.91 7.57
CA TYR A 448 -17.66 -6.78 9.01
C TYR A 448 -16.29 -6.27 9.44
N ASN A 449 -16.24 -5.78 10.67
CA ASN A 449 -15.00 -5.45 11.36
C ASN A 449 -14.86 -6.28 12.64
N THR A 450 -13.72 -6.92 12.82
CA THR A 450 -13.31 -7.58 14.07
C THR A 450 -12.04 -6.96 14.67
N GLY A 451 -11.33 -6.13 13.89
CA GLY A 451 -10.14 -5.44 14.35
C GLY A 451 -10.46 -4.30 15.31
N ASN A 452 -9.62 -4.11 16.32
CA ASN A 452 -9.79 -2.99 17.25
C ASN A 452 -9.59 -1.65 16.53
N VAL A 453 -10.42 -0.67 16.86
CA VAL A 453 -10.45 0.66 16.24
C VAL A 453 -10.08 1.69 17.29
N VAL A 454 -8.99 2.42 17.08
CA VAL A 454 -8.51 3.45 18.00
C VAL A 454 -8.22 4.76 17.26
N ALA A 455 -9.00 5.80 17.55
CA ALA A 455 -8.68 7.17 17.13
C ALA A 455 -8.05 7.94 18.30
N PHE A 456 -7.05 8.80 18.06
CA PHE A 456 -6.40 9.58 19.11
C PHE A 456 -6.17 11.04 18.70
N ASP A 457 -6.26 11.98 19.65
CA ASP A 457 -5.94 13.40 19.42
C ASP A 457 -4.42 13.66 19.37
N ARG A 458 -3.98 14.52 18.44
CA ARG A 458 -2.59 15.00 18.29
C ARG A 458 -2.37 16.44 18.80
N GLY A 459 -3.28 16.99 19.61
CA GLY A 459 -3.13 18.33 20.18
C GLY A 459 -3.56 19.46 19.24
N GLY A 460 -4.38 19.15 18.23
CA GLY A 460 -5.15 20.13 17.47
C GLY A 460 -6.60 20.04 17.93
N TYR A 461 -7.34 21.15 17.95
CA TYR A 461 -8.74 21.22 18.41
C TYR A 461 -9.77 20.43 17.55
N VAL A 462 -9.45 19.20 17.12
CA VAL A 462 -10.32 18.30 16.36
C VAL A 462 -10.51 17.04 17.19
N SER A 463 -11.77 16.68 17.45
CA SER A 463 -12.10 15.46 18.18
C SER A 463 -11.73 14.22 17.37
N PRO A 464 -11.03 13.22 17.94
CA PRO A 464 -10.90 11.90 17.33
C PRO A 464 -12.28 11.31 17.03
N ASP A 465 -12.38 10.68 15.87
CA ASP A 465 -13.58 10.06 15.34
C ASP A 465 -13.31 8.57 15.07
N ALA A 466 -13.81 7.69 15.94
CA ALA A 466 -13.69 6.26 15.77
C ALA A 466 -15.06 5.62 15.46
N SER A 467 -15.11 4.71 14.49
CA SER A 467 -16.33 3.99 14.11
C SER A 467 -16.09 2.52 13.75
N GLY A 468 -17.02 1.64 14.12
CA GLY A 468 -16.88 0.21 13.87
C GLY A 468 -16.98 -0.20 12.41
N LEU A 469 -17.81 0.47 11.58
CA LEU A 469 -17.92 0.17 10.15
C LEU A 469 -17.63 1.39 9.28
N ILE A 470 -18.41 2.45 9.45
CA ILE A 470 -18.38 3.63 8.59
C ILE A 470 -18.05 4.85 9.43
N GLY A 471 -17.04 5.60 9.02
CA GLY A 471 -16.72 6.90 9.60
C GLY A 471 -17.66 7.98 9.09
N ILE A 472 -17.10 9.07 8.55
CA ILE A 472 -17.84 10.28 8.23
C ILE A 472 -18.56 10.17 6.88
N LEU A 473 -19.81 10.67 6.86
CA LEU A 473 -20.61 10.84 5.67
C LEU A 473 -20.86 12.32 5.36
N SER A 474 -20.67 12.72 4.10
CA SER A 474 -21.14 13.99 3.55
C SER A 474 -21.94 13.76 2.27
N GLU A 475 -23.12 14.37 2.15
CA GLU A 475 -23.95 14.36 0.93
C GLU A 475 -24.09 12.99 0.23
N SER A 476 -24.18 11.91 1.01
CA SER A 476 -24.10 10.53 0.50
C SER A 476 -25.29 9.68 0.90
N LYS A 477 -25.63 8.66 0.09
CA LYS A 477 -26.64 7.64 0.41
C LYS A 477 -25.94 6.31 0.69
N VAL A 478 -26.20 5.75 1.86
CA VAL A 478 -25.56 4.51 2.32
C VAL A 478 -26.61 3.50 2.72
N LYS A 479 -26.51 2.28 2.19
CA LYS A 479 -27.30 1.13 2.62
C LYS A 479 -26.38 0.04 3.12
N VAL A 480 -26.57 -0.41 4.35
CA VAL A 480 -25.81 -1.50 4.96
C VAL A 480 -26.76 -2.60 5.37
N ALA A 481 -26.46 -3.85 4.99
CA ALA A 481 -27.27 -5.01 5.33
C ALA A 481 -26.42 -6.20 5.78
N ASN A 482 -26.88 -6.98 6.76
CA ASN A 482 -26.19 -8.20 7.17
C ASN A 482 -24.72 -7.97 7.55
N SER A 483 -24.42 -6.89 8.26
CA SER A 483 -23.06 -6.47 8.56
C SER A 483 -22.86 -6.30 10.06
N TYR A 484 -21.62 -6.36 10.53
CA TYR A 484 -21.37 -6.23 11.97
C TYR A 484 -20.00 -5.70 12.35
N ASN A 485 -19.94 -5.11 13.53
CA ASN A 485 -18.69 -4.81 14.22
C ASN A 485 -18.58 -5.63 15.51
N GLN A 486 -17.43 -6.25 15.72
CA GLN A 486 -17.04 -6.92 16.97
C GLN A 486 -15.78 -6.32 17.60
N GLY A 487 -15.01 -5.54 16.84
CA GLY A 487 -13.81 -4.88 17.35
C GLY A 487 -14.15 -3.78 18.35
N SER A 488 -13.31 -3.60 19.37
CA SER A 488 -13.50 -2.49 20.31
C SER A 488 -13.31 -1.16 19.60
N VAL A 489 -14.13 -0.15 19.90
CA VAL A 489 -14.04 1.19 19.30
C VAL A 489 -13.72 2.23 20.37
N GLN A 490 -12.58 2.91 20.24
CA GLN A 490 -12.02 3.79 21.26
C GLN A 490 -11.56 5.14 20.69
N GLU A 491 -11.76 6.20 21.46
CA GLU A 491 -11.33 7.56 21.17
C GLU A 491 -10.46 8.07 22.33
N GLU A 492 -9.17 8.33 22.08
CA GLU A 492 -8.19 8.76 23.08
C GLU A 492 -8.02 10.29 23.06
N TYR A 493 -8.28 10.93 24.20
CA TYR A 493 -8.17 12.37 24.46
C TYR A 493 -7.17 12.62 25.59
N GLY A 494 -5.88 12.74 25.26
CA GLY A 494 -4.82 12.80 26.27
C GLY A 494 -4.84 11.55 27.15
N GLU A 495 -5.08 11.70 28.45
CA GLU A 495 -5.16 10.57 29.40
C GLU A 495 -6.56 9.92 29.48
N ARG A 496 -7.56 10.42 28.74
CA ARG A 496 -8.93 9.91 28.76
C ARG A 496 -9.19 9.02 27.55
N THR A 497 -9.84 7.89 27.76
CA THR A 497 -10.34 7.02 26.68
C THR A 497 -11.86 6.96 26.72
N LEU A 498 -12.49 7.41 25.64
CA LEU A 498 -13.93 7.29 25.40
C LEU A 498 -14.21 6.12 24.47
N LYS A 499 -15.44 5.64 24.45
CA LYS A 499 -15.90 4.62 23.51
C LYS A 499 -16.49 5.30 22.27
N GLY A 500 -16.05 4.91 21.08
CA GLY A 500 -16.58 5.44 19.81
C GLY A 500 -17.84 4.72 19.32
N ALA A 501 -18.27 5.05 18.10
CA ALA A 501 -19.51 4.54 17.51
C ALA A 501 -19.37 3.10 16.99
N GLY A 502 -20.29 2.20 17.34
CA GLY A 502 -20.22 0.79 16.96
C GLY A 502 -20.48 0.48 15.50
N LEU A 503 -21.27 1.29 14.79
CA LEU A 503 -21.57 1.10 13.36
C LEU A 503 -21.18 2.34 12.55
N ILE A 504 -21.69 3.51 12.95
CA ILE A 504 -21.51 4.74 12.18
C ILE A 504 -21.46 6.01 13.03
N LYS A 505 -20.62 6.96 12.62
CA LYS A 505 -20.61 8.34 13.13
C LYS A 505 -21.02 9.30 12.00
N THR A 506 -22.21 9.89 12.08
CA THR A 506 -22.76 10.72 10.97
C THR A 506 -23.35 12.04 11.45
N GLN A 507 -23.25 13.06 10.61
CA GLN A 507 -23.93 14.36 10.74
C GLN A 507 -25.15 14.48 9.80
N ASN A 508 -25.46 13.46 8.99
CA ASN A 508 -26.36 13.57 7.83
C ASN A 508 -27.38 12.40 7.71
N VAL A 509 -28.50 12.65 7.03
CA VAL A 509 -29.73 11.81 6.98
C VAL A 509 -29.72 10.76 5.85
N GLY A 510 -28.54 10.29 5.43
CA GLY A 510 -28.38 9.47 4.21
C GLY A 510 -28.15 7.97 4.42
N ALA A 511 -28.04 7.49 5.65
CA ALA A 511 -27.70 6.10 5.95
C ALA A 511 -28.91 5.25 6.34
N SER A 512 -28.91 3.98 5.93
CA SER A 512 -29.86 2.96 6.35
C SER A 512 -29.11 1.66 6.66
N PHE A 513 -29.32 1.12 7.86
CA PHE A 513 -28.75 -0.14 8.33
C PHE A 513 -29.87 -1.14 8.57
N LYS A 514 -29.68 -2.34 8.02
CA LYS A 514 -30.64 -3.43 8.12
C LYS A 514 -29.99 -4.70 8.61
N ASN A 515 -30.68 -5.44 9.46
CA ASN A 515 -30.31 -6.80 9.84
C ASN A 515 -28.83 -6.96 10.24
N SER A 516 -28.37 -6.08 11.12
CA SER A 516 -26.95 -5.87 11.44
C SER A 516 -26.74 -5.78 12.94
N TYR A 517 -25.51 -5.93 13.43
CA TYR A 517 -25.26 -5.77 14.86
C TYR A 517 -23.89 -5.19 15.21
N THR A 518 -23.72 -4.73 16.44
CA THR A 518 -22.41 -4.34 16.97
C THR A 518 -22.23 -4.76 18.42
N VAL A 519 -21.02 -5.20 18.77
CA VAL A 519 -20.56 -5.49 20.13
C VAL A 519 -19.21 -4.81 20.38
N GLY A 520 -18.81 -4.64 21.63
CA GLY A 520 -17.52 -4.02 21.98
C GLY A 520 -17.46 -2.49 21.89
N SER A 521 -18.60 -1.82 21.67
CA SER A 521 -18.76 -0.34 21.69
C SER A 521 -19.74 0.11 22.77
N ALA A 522 -19.77 1.41 23.12
CA ALA A 522 -20.77 1.94 24.08
C ALA A 522 -22.13 2.21 23.44
N LEU A 523 -22.11 2.65 22.18
CA LEU A 523 -23.29 3.07 21.43
C LEU A 523 -23.24 2.47 20.03
N ALA A 524 -24.40 2.13 19.46
CA ALA A 524 -24.48 1.69 18.05
C ALA A 524 -24.09 2.82 17.08
N TYR A 525 -24.41 4.05 17.46
CA TYR A 525 -24.09 5.28 16.73
C TYR A 525 -23.71 6.38 17.72
N ASP A 526 -22.89 7.33 17.27
CA ASP A 526 -22.71 8.60 17.96
C ASP A 526 -23.13 9.71 16.98
N ALA A 527 -24.23 10.39 17.30
CA ALA A 527 -24.67 11.56 16.57
C ALA A 527 -24.04 12.77 17.26
N LEU A 528 -23.18 13.49 16.56
CA LEU A 528 -22.73 14.79 17.05
C LEU A 528 -23.96 15.63 17.45
N LEU A 529 -23.88 16.22 18.65
CA LEU A 529 -24.87 17.05 19.35
C LEU A 529 -25.48 18.24 18.56
N THR A 530 -25.27 18.32 17.25
CA THR A 530 -25.64 19.42 16.37
C THR A 530 -26.86 19.14 15.47
N CYS A 531 -27.32 17.89 15.30
CA CYS A 531 -28.53 17.66 14.51
C CYS A 531 -29.81 17.79 15.36
N GLN A 532 -30.33 19.01 15.51
CA GLN A 532 -31.56 19.29 16.25
C GLN A 532 -32.85 18.78 15.56
N ASN A 533 -32.80 18.35 14.29
CA ASN A 533 -33.98 18.01 13.47
C ASN A 533 -33.85 16.69 12.67
N CYS A 534 -32.91 15.81 13.00
CA CYS A 534 -32.80 14.51 12.33
C CYS A 534 -33.93 13.58 12.81
N GLU A 535 -34.81 13.13 11.91
CA GLU A 535 -35.72 12.01 12.19
C GLU A 535 -34.93 10.69 12.07
N PHE A 536 -34.48 10.16 13.20
CA PHE A 536 -33.68 8.93 13.31
C PHE A 536 -34.40 7.56 13.19
N PRO A 537 -35.74 7.41 13.33
CA PRO A 537 -36.36 6.08 13.37
C PRO A 537 -36.30 5.27 12.07
N ASP A 538 -36.09 5.89 10.91
CA ASP A 538 -36.01 5.19 9.61
C ASP A 538 -34.61 4.69 9.24
N MET A 539 -33.58 5.02 10.05
CA MET A 539 -32.17 4.66 9.78
C MET A 539 -31.83 3.21 10.13
N PHE A 540 -32.52 2.60 11.10
CA PHE A 540 -32.17 1.27 11.62
C PHE A 540 -33.37 0.33 11.57
N GLU A 541 -33.22 -0.81 10.91
CA GLU A 541 -34.23 -1.87 10.86
C GLU A 541 -33.60 -3.22 11.23
N ASN A 542 -34.09 -3.86 12.31
CA ASN A 542 -33.52 -5.12 12.81
C ASN A 542 -32.02 -5.00 13.12
N VAL A 543 -31.63 -3.94 13.83
CA VAL A 543 -30.24 -3.66 14.22
C VAL A 543 -30.09 -3.79 15.72
N PHE A 544 -29.06 -4.53 16.16
CA PHE A 544 -28.84 -4.88 17.57
C PHE A 544 -27.51 -4.33 18.05
N TYR A 545 -27.47 -3.85 19.29
CA TYR A 545 -26.22 -3.43 19.92
C TYR A 545 -26.19 -3.79 21.40
N GLU A 546 -24.99 -4.11 21.87
CA GLU A 546 -24.72 -4.40 23.27
C GLU A 546 -24.70 -3.11 24.09
N THR A 547 -25.45 -3.07 25.21
CA THR A 547 -25.29 -2.00 26.22
C THR A 547 -25.02 -2.59 27.60
N LEU A 548 -24.29 -1.83 28.42
CA LEU A 548 -24.16 -2.06 29.86
C LEU A 548 -25.15 -1.21 30.69
N THR A 549 -25.84 -0.25 30.07
CA THR A 549 -26.80 0.66 30.73
C THR A 549 -28.04 0.88 29.87
N ALA A 550 -29.24 0.76 30.46
CA ALA A 550 -30.49 1.05 29.77
C ALA A 550 -30.57 2.56 29.47
N ASP A 551 -30.51 2.93 28.18
CA ASP A 551 -30.80 4.29 27.71
C ASP A 551 -31.91 4.20 26.65
N ASP A 552 -32.88 5.10 26.74
CA ASP A 552 -34.23 5.01 26.17
C ASP A 552 -34.31 5.31 24.65
N SER A 553 -33.17 5.37 23.95
CA SER A 553 -33.14 5.86 22.56
C SER A 553 -32.99 4.78 21.48
N VAL A 554 -32.61 3.53 21.81
CA VAL A 554 -32.41 2.45 20.82
C VAL A 554 -32.63 1.07 21.49
N VAL A 555 -33.01 0.02 20.75
CA VAL A 555 -33.30 -1.32 21.31
C VAL A 555 -31.99 -2.01 21.73
N ALA A 556 -31.53 -1.72 22.93
CA ALA A 556 -30.34 -2.29 23.53
C ALA A 556 -30.60 -3.72 24.03
N HIS A 557 -29.61 -4.60 23.88
CA HIS A 557 -29.67 -5.97 24.36
C HIS A 557 -28.57 -6.26 25.39
N ALA A 558 -28.87 -7.21 26.29
CA ALA A 558 -27.89 -7.66 27.26
C ALA A 558 -26.79 -8.47 26.55
N PRO A 559 -25.53 -8.46 27.04
CA PRO A 559 -24.44 -9.23 26.44
C PRO A 559 -24.78 -10.72 26.23
N GLU A 560 -25.59 -11.30 27.12
CA GLU A 560 -26.00 -12.70 27.05
C GLU A 560 -26.89 -13.01 25.83
N ASP A 561 -27.66 -12.04 25.31
CA ASP A 561 -28.54 -12.24 24.15
C ASP A 561 -27.74 -12.52 22.86
N PHE A 562 -26.50 -12.00 22.79
CA PHE A 562 -25.58 -12.21 21.67
C PHE A 562 -24.89 -13.58 21.72
N THR A 563 -24.78 -14.18 22.90
CA THR A 563 -24.10 -15.48 23.11
C THR A 563 -25.09 -16.65 23.19
N ASN A 564 -26.34 -16.39 23.56
CA ASN A 564 -27.35 -17.43 23.82
C ASN A 564 -28.19 -17.85 22.59
N GLY A 565 -27.95 -17.27 21.41
CA GLY A 565 -28.68 -17.58 20.17
C GLY A 565 -29.87 -16.67 19.87
N THR A 566 -30.29 -15.81 20.79
CA THR A 566 -31.46 -14.92 20.60
C THR A 566 -31.24 -13.94 19.45
N ILE A 567 -30.14 -13.20 19.46
CA ILE A 567 -29.83 -12.24 18.40
C ILE A 567 -29.60 -12.93 17.06
N ALA A 568 -28.86 -14.05 17.04
CA ALA A 568 -28.66 -14.81 15.81
C ALA A 568 -29.99 -15.29 15.21
N TYR A 569 -30.95 -15.71 16.02
CA TYR A 569 -32.27 -16.15 15.55
C TYR A 569 -33.05 -15.01 14.91
N LEU A 570 -33.06 -13.82 15.54
CA LEU A 570 -33.72 -12.63 15.00
C LEU A 570 -33.07 -12.18 13.68
N LEU A 571 -31.74 -12.20 13.62
CA LEU A 571 -30.98 -11.88 12.42
C LEU A 571 -31.26 -12.88 11.28
N ASN A 572 -31.28 -14.18 11.58
CA ASN A 572 -31.55 -15.24 10.61
C ASN A 572 -32.98 -15.20 10.06
N SER A 573 -33.94 -14.88 10.92
CA SER A 573 -35.38 -14.88 10.60
C SER A 573 -35.83 -13.67 9.78
N PHE A 574 -35.01 -12.61 9.71
CA PHE A 574 -35.40 -11.36 9.07
C PHE A 574 -35.61 -11.49 7.56
N ARG A 575 -36.73 -10.94 7.08
CA ARG A 575 -37.08 -10.78 5.65
C ARG A 575 -37.72 -9.42 5.47
N GLY A 576 -37.05 -8.50 4.77
CA GLY A 576 -37.55 -7.14 4.55
C GLY A 576 -36.71 -6.38 3.53
N ASP A 577 -37.36 -5.58 2.68
CA ASP A 577 -36.73 -4.66 1.72
C ASP A 577 -35.54 -5.22 0.92
N GLY A 578 -35.69 -6.46 0.43
CA GLY A 578 -34.67 -7.16 -0.36
C GLY A 578 -33.52 -7.76 0.45
N VAL A 579 -33.53 -7.65 1.78
CA VAL A 579 -32.56 -8.26 2.69
C VAL A 579 -33.05 -9.64 3.15
N ASN A 580 -32.22 -10.66 2.94
CA ASN A 580 -32.44 -12.02 3.44
C ASN A 580 -31.49 -12.30 4.62
N GLY A 581 -32.07 -12.59 5.78
CA GLY A 581 -31.33 -12.94 6.98
C GLY A 581 -30.70 -14.34 7.01
N GLN A 582 -31.02 -15.25 6.09
CA GLN A 582 -30.48 -16.62 6.10
C GLN A 582 -28.96 -16.74 5.97
N VAL A 583 -28.25 -15.64 5.74
CA VAL A 583 -26.79 -15.57 5.80
C VAL A 583 -26.24 -15.68 7.23
N TRP A 584 -27.08 -15.45 8.24
CA TRP A 584 -26.69 -15.51 9.65
C TRP A 584 -26.76 -16.93 10.21
N GLY A 585 -25.83 -17.25 11.09
CA GLY A 585 -25.84 -18.47 11.90
C GLY A 585 -25.18 -18.26 13.26
N GLN A 586 -25.38 -19.23 14.16
CA GLN A 586 -24.67 -19.32 15.44
C GLN A 586 -24.82 -20.72 16.02
N LYS A 587 -23.72 -21.34 16.42
CA LYS A 587 -23.73 -22.54 17.26
C LYS A 587 -23.57 -22.15 18.73
N VAL A 588 -24.68 -22.17 19.47
CA VAL A 588 -24.70 -21.76 20.88
C VAL A 588 -23.71 -22.58 21.71
N GLY A 589 -22.89 -21.90 22.50
CA GLY A 589 -21.83 -22.50 23.32
C GLY A 589 -20.53 -22.81 22.58
N THR A 590 -20.48 -22.61 21.25
CA THR A 590 -19.24 -22.69 20.46
C THR A 590 -18.89 -21.32 19.88
N ASP A 591 -19.82 -20.71 19.15
CA ASP A 591 -19.63 -19.38 18.56
C ASP A 591 -19.95 -18.31 19.61
N PRO A 592 -19.01 -17.39 19.91
CA PRO A 592 -19.25 -16.36 20.92
C PRO A 592 -20.33 -15.36 20.48
N TYR A 593 -20.54 -15.18 19.18
CA TYR A 593 -21.45 -14.20 18.60
C TYR A 593 -22.08 -14.74 17.31
N PRO A 594 -23.12 -14.08 16.74
CA PRO A 594 -23.66 -14.42 15.43
C PRO A 594 -22.60 -14.28 14.32
N VAL A 595 -22.57 -15.22 13.38
CA VAL A 595 -21.59 -15.30 12.28
C VAL A 595 -22.27 -15.35 10.91
N LEU A 596 -21.55 -14.90 9.87
CA LEU A 596 -22.02 -14.90 8.47
C LEU A 596 -21.65 -16.19 7.72
N ASN A 597 -22.17 -17.33 8.19
CA ASN A 597 -21.89 -18.65 7.58
C ASN A 597 -23.13 -19.33 6.98
N GLY A 598 -24.33 -18.76 7.15
CA GLY A 598 -25.59 -19.30 6.68
C GLY A 598 -26.00 -20.65 7.28
N ALA A 599 -25.34 -21.09 8.36
CA ALA A 599 -25.59 -22.41 8.96
C ALA A 599 -26.88 -22.47 9.80
N GLY A 600 -27.55 -21.33 10.01
CA GLY A 600 -28.69 -21.22 10.93
C GLY A 600 -28.27 -21.23 12.40
N VAL A 601 -29.24 -21.30 13.30
CA VAL A 601 -29.01 -21.21 14.75
C VAL A 601 -29.17 -22.58 15.40
N GLU A 602 -28.05 -23.15 15.86
CA GLU A 602 -27.99 -24.46 16.52
C GLU A 602 -27.92 -24.26 18.04
N GLY A 603 -28.64 -25.09 18.81
CA GLY A 603 -28.62 -25.05 20.27
C GLY A 603 -29.52 -23.98 20.91
N TYR A 604 -30.26 -23.22 20.10
CA TYR A 604 -31.28 -22.27 20.56
C TYR A 604 -32.69 -22.87 20.46
N ASN A 605 -33.50 -22.69 21.51
CA ASN A 605 -34.91 -23.07 21.50
C ASN A 605 -35.80 -21.86 21.82
N PRO A 606 -36.39 -21.20 20.80
CA PRO A 606 -37.23 -20.02 20.99
C PRO A 606 -38.40 -20.25 21.96
N GLY A 607 -38.89 -21.49 22.05
CA GLY A 607 -40.04 -21.88 22.87
C GLY A 607 -39.74 -22.08 24.37
N LYS A 608 -38.47 -22.16 24.78
CA LYS A 608 -38.06 -22.29 26.20
C LYS A 608 -37.65 -20.95 26.84
N THR A 609 -37.25 -19.97 26.05
CA THR A 609 -36.77 -18.65 26.50
C THR A 609 -37.87 -17.58 26.47
N ALA A 610 -39.13 -17.98 26.28
CA ALA A 610 -40.29 -17.10 26.13
C ALA A 610 -40.75 -16.43 27.45
N ILE A 611 -39.86 -15.70 28.13
CA ILE A 611 -40.22 -14.60 29.04
C ILE A 611 -39.17 -13.48 28.89
N ARG A 612 -39.05 -12.88 27.70
CA ARG A 612 -38.55 -11.49 27.46
C ARG A 612 -38.59 -11.02 26.00
N ALA A 613 -39.25 -11.73 25.09
CA ALA A 613 -39.64 -11.14 23.80
C ALA A 613 -40.74 -10.10 24.05
N MET A 614 -40.36 -8.84 24.28
CA MET A 614 -41.33 -7.74 24.23
C MET A 614 -41.82 -7.60 22.80
N LYS A 615 -43.15 -7.60 22.66
CA LYS A 615 -43.88 -7.29 21.44
C LYS A 615 -43.40 -5.94 20.86
N GLY A 616 -42.56 -5.97 19.84
CA GLY A 616 -42.53 -4.89 18.86
C GLY A 616 -43.77 -5.04 17.97
N PRO A 617 -44.65 -4.04 17.83
CA PRO A 617 -45.83 -4.17 16.99
C PRO A 617 -45.41 -4.08 15.53
N ALA A 618 -45.69 -5.15 14.79
CA ALA A 618 -45.91 -5.05 13.35
C ALA A 618 -47.13 -4.13 13.12
N LYS A 619 -46.91 -2.82 12.91
CA LYS A 619 -47.75 -1.89 12.13
C LYS A 619 -47.21 -0.45 12.23
N LYS A 620 -46.88 0.12 11.06
CA LYS A 620 -46.77 1.55 10.73
C LYS A 620 -46.77 2.49 11.94
N ALA A 621 -45.60 2.87 12.44
CA ALA A 621 -45.49 3.90 13.46
C ALA A 621 -45.77 5.29 12.84
N LYS A 622 -46.98 5.81 13.06
CA LYS A 622 -47.22 7.25 13.13
C LYS A 622 -47.10 7.63 14.61
N PHE A 623 -46.11 8.45 14.95
CA PHE A 623 -45.84 8.84 16.34
C PHE A 623 -46.92 9.76 16.90
N GLY A 624 -47.38 9.46 18.10
CA GLY A 624 -48.28 10.28 18.93
C GLY A 624 -48.09 9.90 20.40
N ILE A 625 -48.04 10.88 21.30
CA ILE A 625 -47.89 10.65 22.74
C ILE A 625 -49.26 10.23 23.31
N TYR A 626 -49.30 9.15 24.08
CA TYR A 626 -50.51 8.66 24.75
C TYR A 626 -50.38 8.77 26.28
N ASP A 627 -51.47 9.06 26.98
CA ASP A 627 -51.49 9.10 28.46
C ASP A 627 -51.39 7.69 29.09
N VAL A 628 -51.19 7.63 30.41
CA VAL A 628 -51.14 6.37 31.20
C VAL A 628 -52.44 5.54 31.18
N LYS A 629 -53.48 6.01 30.46
CA LYS A 629 -54.73 5.29 30.18
C LYS A 629 -54.93 5.01 28.68
N GLY A 630 -53.90 5.21 27.85
CA GLY A 630 -53.91 4.88 26.42
C GLY A 630 -54.70 5.86 25.54
N ARG A 631 -54.95 7.09 25.98
CA ARG A 631 -55.63 8.12 25.17
C ARG A 631 -54.63 9.05 24.49
N PHE A 632 -54.86 9.33 23.20
CA PHE A 632 -54.01 10.18 22.36
C PHE A 632 -54.03 11.63 22.87
N ILE A 633 -52.84 12.21 23.10
CA ILE A 633 -52.67 13.61 23.49
C ILE A 633 -52.14 14.41 22.27
N PRO A 634 -52.90 15.37 21.73
CA PRO A 634 -52.40 16.23 20.66
C PRO A 634 -51.28 17.17 21.17
N ASN A 635 -50.23 17.31 20.36
CA ASN A 635 -49.04 18.15 20.60
C ASN A 635 -49.30 19.47 21.34
N MET A 636 -48.63 19.66 22.49
CA MET A 636 -48.35 21.00 23.02
C MET A 636 -46.94 21.44 22.61
N ASN A 637 -46.87 22.67 22.11
CA ASN A 637 -45.71 23.37 21.55
C ASN A 637 -44.49 23.44 22.52
N PRO A 638 -43.28 22.99 22.15
CA PRO A 638 -42.11 23.01 23.02
C PRO A 638 -41.40 24.38 22.98
N ARG A 639 -41.99 25.40 23.61
CA ARG A 639 -41.28 26.66 23.94
C ARG A 639 -40.97 26.85 25.43
N HIS A 640 -41.21 25.84 26.28
CA HIS A 640 -41.00 25.97 27.73
C HIS A 640 -40.38 24.73 28.39
N ARG A 641 -39.17 24.33 27.98
CA ARG A 641 -38.32 23.43 28.79
C ARG A 641 -36.83 23.72 28.62
N PHE A 642 -36.39 24.95 28.90
CA PHE A 642 -35.00 25.24 29.28
C PHE A 642 -34.94 26.62 29.97
N GLN A 643 -35.41 26.69 31.21
CA GLN A 643 -35.03 27.74 32.16
C GLN A 643 -35.07 27.15 33.56
N LYS A 644 -33.96 26.53 33.97
CA LYS A 644 -33.51 26.37 35.36
C LYS A 644 -32.21 25.58 35.36
N PHE A 645 -31.09 26.26 35.15
CA PHE A 645 -29.79 25.99 35.76
C PHE A 645 -28.81 27.06 35.27
N LEU A 646 -28.87 28.23 35.91
CA LEU A 646 -27.80 29.21 36.07
C LEU A 646 -28.45 30.40 36.77
N LEU A 647 -28.05 30.63 38.02
CA LEU A 647 -28.00 31.90 38.76
C LEU A 647 -27.79 31.56 40.24
N LEU A 648 -26.53 31.53 40.67
CA LEU A 648 -26.20 31.95 42.04
C LEU A 648 -25.92 33.47 41.98
N PRO A 649 -26.46 34.27 42.92
CA PRO A 649 -26.37 35.73 42.87
C PRO A 649 -25.03 36.24 43.44
N PRO A 650 -24.63 37.48 43.11
CA PRO A 650 -23.56 38.18 43.79
C PRO A 650 -24.07 38.65 45.16
N GLN A 651 -23.29 38.44 46.23
CA GLN A 651 -23.44 39.21 47.46
C GLN A 651 -22.13 39.91 47.83
N ARG A 652 -22.24 41.24 47.79
CA ARG A 652 -21.49 42.33 48.43
C ARG A 652 -20.00 42.49 48.14
#